data_AF-A0A2N0QX68-F1
#
_entry.id   AF-A0A2N0QX68-F1
#
_cell.length_a   1.000
_cell.length_b   1.000
_cell.length_c   1.000
_cell.angle_alpha   90.00
_cell.angle_beta   90.00
_cell.angle_gamma   90.00
#
_symmetry.space_group_name_H-M   'P 1'
#
loop_
_entity.id
_entity.type
_entity.pdbx_description
1 polymer ?
#
loop_
_entity_poly.entity_id
_entity_poly.type
_entity_poly.pdbx_seq_one_letter_code
_entity_poly.pdbx_strand_id
1 'polypeptide(L)'
;MFRNPLSDCEVPNNLLQFQAPITCDHYQKTPNEELILVNDENTQHSFFHNYPFDPYIHAIRVFGSKNYSQSYKIVSLGQYPTNVIYTRKDKGISYKVPNNYQVETTLSGLTVLCKTQYQLSRKIVVKYTVEWMDENGQIKSRYSLSSAGAAGSLFLKEICNKPNSRVSGTTLFGLDIIFLQQIRENIASQPQQSITSVNNRKRCFAELTSQSQKNKRISMAGKEIATQTLTILKKNKFTSSSEEIIASLETMVLKINGEIVELNFNSNNTTDFMQHLDSIIRACDETLISRDSYRRLAKVVPNIIREHVVEKRRNEITKEMNTLVPIKLFNIHSVNFDDGDDENQQDVNGIEFNDDDVDIIIPILTALTPPVLKVGDKISIRLSGDGRNVGRKQKHVMLTMCILNEEEAVLSPAHQYSICLYLGKESHDSLSTVSAKFSHELEQLKTNGYKDLNNTIWPVELFFSGDWKFVALVLGINAATSNYFCLYCNCHKDERYNMDKVWLNSKNTRGRKNTMLFQEVDQNNWIIDELHLMLQISDVLFQCLFYELTKKKDFANDTQTLIIAGMKRLHIHFEFYPPTMKNGKWEWTSLMGPDKEKILKDFQIKQLFDGRQATRGQDIEHLWREFYHLYKIMRQKSITDEEIDQFEVDAKQWICDFCRPNIGNLNDANQQEGMYLRTDVTPYMHVFAQHVPQFMRYLKQKGMVLRHFSTSSIEKKNHQQVRLFFGGTTMGGGKSKKPVIHDILCYESQQLFYLIHNTPIKHTRKTVEIKA
;
A
#
# COMPACT_ATOMS: atom_id res chain seq x y z
N MET A 1 -30.94 43.26 -69.44
CA MET A 1 -31.29 44.60 -69.98
C MET A 1 -31.97 45.39 -68.88
N PHE A 2 -31.40 46.53 -68.49
CA PHE A 2 -32.02 47.47 -67.55
C PHE A 2 -33.27 48.11 -68.19
N ARG A 3 -34.35 48.23 -67.41
CA ARG A 3 -35.20 49.44 -67.37
C ARG A 3 -36.12 49.39 -66.15
N ASN A 4 -35.88 50.33 -65.24
CA ASN A 4 -36.90 50.92 -64.38
C ASN A 4 -37.62 52.02 -65.20
N PRO A 5 -38.88 52.31 -64.89
CA PRO A 5 -39.33 53.69 -64.81
C PRO A 5 -39.89 53.98 -63.40
N LEU A 6 -39.23 54.91 -62.72
CA LEU A 6 -39.83 55.92 -61.82
C LEU A 6 -40.79 56.79 -62.67
N SER A 7 -41.81 57.50 -62.20
CA SER A 7 -42.35 57.86 -60.89
C SER A 7 -43.66 58.67 -61.14
N ASP A 8 -44.19 59.27 -60.07
CA ASP A 8 -45.08 60.45 -60.02
C ASP A 8 -46.58 60.16 -60.13
N CYS A 9 -47.49 60.80 -59.39
CA CYS A 9 -47.51 61.76 -58.27
C CYS A 9 -49.00 61.70 -57.79
N GLU A 10 -49.40 62.07 -56.58
CA GLU A 10 -49.50 63.44 -56.09
C GLU A 10 -49.77 63.45 -54.58
N VAL A 11 -49.15 64.42 -53.90
CA VAL A 11 -49.52 64.95 -52.59
C VAL A 11 -49.83 66.43 -52.80
N PRO A 12 -50.90 66.97 -52.20
CA PRO A 12 -50.72 68.19 -51.39
C PRO A 12 -51.59 68.13 -50.11
N ASN A 13 -51.13 68.34 -48.87
CA ASN A 13 -50.31 69.37 -48.21
C ASN A 13 -51.16 70.18 -47.21
N ASN A 14 -50.59 70.33 -46.01
CA ASN A 14 -50.84 71.29 -44.90
C ASN A 14 -51.65 70.76 -43.70
N LEU A 15 -51.20 70.81 -42.43
CA LEU A 15 -49.97 71.27 -41.77
C LEU A 15 -50.00 70.77 -40.29
N LEU A 16 -48.91 70.10 -39.82
CA LEU A 16 -48.36 69.92 -38.44
C LEU A 16 -49.30 69.61 -37.24
N GLN A 17 -49.07 68.67 -36.30
CA GLN A 17 -47.96 67.75 -35.99
C GLN A 17 -48.47 66.68 -34.96
N PHE A 18 -48.07 65.41 -35.16
CA PHE A 18 -48.18 64.19 -34.33
C PHE A 18 -49.01 64.14 -33.01
N GLN A 19 -50.09 63.33 -33.02
CA GLN A 19 -50.55 62.42 -31.94
C GLN A 19 -51.66 61.47 -32.48
N ALA A 20 -51.70 60.22 -31.99
CA ALA A 20 -52.51 59.04 -32.44
C ALA A 20 -54.05 59.17 -32.17
N PRO A 21 -54.94 58.12 -32.22
CA PRO A 21 -54.87 56.69 -32.65
C PRO A 21 -56.14 56.18 -33.44
N ILE A 22 -56.27 54.83 -33.55
CA ILE A 22 -57.44 53.96 -33.90
C ILE A 22 -57.32 53.30 -35.31
N THR A 23 -56.67 52.13 -35.48
CA THR A 23 -57.10 50.73 -35.23
C THR A 23 -58.35 50.25 -35.97
N CYS A 24 -58.19 49.12 -36.69
CA CYS A 24 -59.19 48.05 -36.81
C CYS A 24 -58.41 46.78 -37.19
N ASP A 25 -57.91 45.98 -36.25
CA ASP A 25 -58.63 45.09 -35.33
C ASP A 25 -58.96 43.74 -35.97
N HIS A 26 -58.02 42.81 -35.83
CA HIS A 26 -58.25 41.49 -35.22
C HIS A 26 -56.95 40.69 -35.20
N TYR A 27 -56.12 40.96 -34.20
CA TYR A 27 -55.47 39.91 -33.40
C TYR A 27 -55.23 40.53 -32.02
N GLN A 28 -55.96 40.04 -31.02
CA GLN A 28 -55.81 40.45 -29.63
C GLN A 28 -54.40 40.08 -29.17
N LYS A 29 -53.61 41.10 -28.80
CA LYS A 29 -52.39 40.91 -27.99
C LYS A 29 -52.79 40.32 -26.65
N THR A 30 -52.44 39.07 -26.39
CA THR A 30 -52.32 38.57 -25.03
C THR A 30 -51.01 39.10 -24.42
N PRO A 31 -50.98 39.59 -23.16
CA PRO A 31 -49.96 40.55 -22.72
C PRO A 31 -48.60 39.99 -22.29
N ASN A 32 -48.19 38.79 -22.72
CA ASN A 32 -47.02 38.12 -22.11
C ASN A 32 -46.08 37.35 -23.05
N GLU A 33 -46.00 37.69 -24.35
CA GLU A 33 -45.10 36.98 -25.27
C GLU A 33 -44.30 37.95 -26.16
N GLU A 34 -42.97 37.98 -26.00
CA GLU A 34 -42.04 38.73 -26.85
C GLU A 34 -42.01 38.11 -28.25
N LEU A 35 -42.55 38.79 -29.26
CA LEU A 35 -42.43 38.36 -30.67
C LEU A 35 -41.00 38.64 -31.17
N ILE A 36 -40.35 37.60 -31.71
CA ILE A 36 -39.02 37.66 -32.32
C ILE A 36 -39.15 38.15 -33.77
N LEU A 37 -38.40 39.20 -34.12
CA LEU A 37 -38.23 39.67 -35.50
C LEU A 37 -37.01 39.00 -36.14
N VAL A 38 -37.22 38.24 -37.21
CA VAL A 38 -36.15 37.66 -38.04
C VAL A 38 -36.18 38.30 -39.43
N ASN A 39 -35.11 39.02 -39.77
CA ASN A 39 -34.93 39.60 -41.10
C ASN A 39 -34.02 38.67 -41.93
N ASP A 40 -34.49 38.21 -43.09
CA ASP A 40 -33.65 37.47 -44.04
C ASP A 40 -33.11 38.41 -45.11
N GLU A 41 -31.85 38.80 -44.96
CA GLU A 41 -31.12 39.71 -45.86
C GLU A 41 -31.10 39.20 -47.32
N ASN A 42 -31.29 37.90 -47.55
CA ASN A 42 -31.23 37.30 -48.89
C ASN A 42 -32.59 37.23 -49.60
N THR A 43 -33.73 37.39 -48.91
CA THR A 43 -35.06 37.11 -49.51
C THR A 43 -36.10 38.24 -49.40
N GLN A 44 -35.75 39.41 -48.84
CA GLN A 44 -36.67 40.54 -48.62
C GLN A 44 -37.91 40.16 -47.78
N HIS A 45 -37.76 39.19 -46.87
CA HIS A 45 -38.79 38.75 -45.95
C HIS A 45 -38.43 39.13 -44.51
N SER A 46 -39.42 39.67 -43.79
CA SER A 46 -39.39 39.85 -42.35
C SER A 46 -40.43 38.95 -41.71
N PHE A 47 -40.02 38.14 -40.73
CA PHE A 47 -40.88 37.23 -39.98
C PHE A 47 -41.03 37.67 -38.53
N PHE A 48 -42.27 37.65 -38.02
CA PHE A 48 -42.63 37.93 -36.63
C PHE A 48 -43.27 36.67 -36.04
N HIS A 49 -42.66 36.12 -34.99
CA HIS A 49 -43.15 34.88 -34.36
C HIS A 49 -42.75 34.76 -32.89
N ASN A 50 -43.47 33.94 -32.13
CA ASN A 50 -43.01 33.39 -30.85
C ASN A 50 -42.96 31.85 -30.88
N TYR A 51 -42.75 31.27 -32.07
CA TYR A 51 -42.63 29.83 -32.25
C TYR A 51 -41.44 29.24 -31.44
N PRO A 52 -41.61 28.12 -30.70
CA PRO A 52 -42.72 27.17 -30.76
C PRO A 52 -43.88 27.42 -29.79
N PHE A 53 -43.84 28.47 -28.96
CA PHE A 53 -44.91 28.78 -27.99
C PHE A 53 -46.19 29.22 -28.68
N ASP A 54 -46.06 29.99 -29.77
CA ASP A 54 -47.15 30.36 -30.68
C ASP A 54 -46.95 29.68 -32.06
N PRO A 55 -47.90 28.86 -32.57
CA PRO A 55 -47.80 28.26 -33.89
C PRO A 55 -47.96 29.27 -35.05
N TYR A 56 -48.38 30.51 -34.79
CA TYR A 56 -48.58 31.54 -35.79
C TYR A 56 -47.28 32.30 -36.11
N ILE A 57 -47.01 32.46 -37.41
CA ILE A 57 -45.87 33.20 -37.96
C ILE A 57 -46.41 34.21 -38.95
N HIS A 58 -46.15 35.49 -38.71
CA HIS A 58 -46.52 36.57 -39.62
C HIS A 58 -45.32 36.96 -40.47
N ALA A 59 -45.47 36.92 -41.79
CA ALA A 59 -44.46 37.30 -42.76
C ALA A 59 -44.88 38.59 -43.47
N ILE A 60 -43.93 39.52 -43.62
CA ILE A 60 -44.07 40.70 -44.47
C ILE A 60 -43.04 40.56 -45.58
N ARG A 61 -43.53 40.55 -46.83
CA ARG A 61 -42.70 40.53 -48.03
C ARG A 61 -42.69 41.91 -48.67
N VAL A 62 -41.51 42.46 -48.88
CA VAL A 62 -41.35 43.70 -49.64
C VAL A 62 -41.13 43.34 -51.10
N PHE A 63 -42.01 43.81 -51.99
CA PHE A 63 -41.84 43.66 -53.44
C PHE A 63 -41.99 45.05 -54.08
N GLY A 64 -40.87 45.64 -54.50
CA GLY A 64 -40.85 47.06 -54.89
C GLY A 64 -41.13 47.95 -53.68
N SER A 65 -42.09 48.88 -53.79
CA SER A 65 -42.54 49.78 -52.71
C SER A 65 -43.78 49.27 -51.93
N LYS A 66 -44.25 48.04 -52.19
CA LYS A 66 -45.44 47.46 -51.57
C LYS A 66 -45.10 46.32 -50.61
N ASN A 67 -45.77 46.32 -49.46
CA ASN A 67 -45.69 45.26 -48.45
C ASN A 67 -46.85 44.28 -48.62
N TYR A 68 -46.53 43.00 -48.76
CA TYR A 68 -47.50 41.91 -48.78
C TYR A 68 -47.40 41.14 -47.47
N SER A 69 -48.46 41.15 -46.67
CA SER A 69 -48.54 40.38 -45.44
C SER A 69 -49.12 38.98 -45.71
N GLN A 70 -48.52 37.97 -45.09
CA GLN A 70 -49.01 36.60 -45.11
C GLN A 70 -48.83 35.97 -43.73
N SER A 71 -49.81 35.21 -43.27
CA SER A 71 -49.72 34.44 -42.03
C SER A 71 -49.57 32.95 -42.32
N TYR A 72 -48.80 32.28 -41.49
CA TYR A 72 -48.62 30.84 -41.48
C TYR A 72 -48.93 30.31 -40.09
N LYS A 73 -49.69 29.23 -40.00
CA LYS A 73 -49.90 28.48 -38.77
C LYS A 73 -49.23 27.12 -38.93
N ILE A 74 -48.17 26.88 -38.16
CA ILE A 74 -47.43 25.62 -38.21
C ILE A 74 -48.23 24.55 -37.48
N VAL A 75 -48.82 23.63 -38.24
CA VAL A 75 -49.62 22.51 -37.71
C VAL A 75 -48.72 21.33 -37.32
N SER A 76 -47.67 21.08 -38.10
CA SER A 76 -46.65 20.09 -37.77
C SER A 76 -45.32 20.50 -38.37
N LEU A 77 -44.27 20.60 -37.55
CA LEU A 77 -42.94 21.03 -38.00
C LEU A 77 -42.29 20.03 -38.97
N GLY A 78 -42.59 18.74 -38.86
CA GLY A 78 -41.95 17.69 -39.66
C GLY A 78 -40.44 17.54 -39.37
N GLN A 79 -39.80 16.59 -40.06
CA GLN A 79 -38.38 16.26 -39.87
C GLN A 79 -37.67 16.05 -41.22
N TYR A 80 -36.36 16.31 -41.27
CA TYR A 80 -35.58 16.01 -42.47
C TYR A 80 -35.17 14.53 -42.51
N PRO A 81 -35.52 13.77 -43.56
CA PRO A 81 -35.05 12.40 -43.72
C PRO A 81 -33.56 12.37 -44.07
N THR A 82 -32.91 11.20 -43.98
CA THR A 82 -31.46 11.05 -44.27
C THR A 82 -31.08 11.54 -45.68
N ASN A 83 -31.96 11.32 -46.66
CA ASN A 83 -31.80 11.82 -48.03
C ASN A 83 -32.82 12.93 -48.30
N VAL A 84 -32.45 14.17 -47.96
CA VAL A 84 -33.33 15.35 -48.10
C VAL A 84 -33.46 15.77 -49.56
N ILE A 85 -34.69 15.99 -50.02
CA ILE A 85 -34.98 16.62 -51.32
C ILE A 85 -35.01 18.14 -51.15
N TYR A 86 -34.43 18.85 -52.11
CA TYR A 86 -34.39 20.31 -52.15
C TYR A 86 -35.42 20.84 -53.16
N THR A 87 -35.96 22.03 -52.91
CA THR A 87 -36.73 22.75 -53.91
C THR A 87 -35.87 23.06 -55.13
N ARG A 88 -36.48 23.22 -56.31
CA ARG A 88 -35.76 23.62 -57.53
C ARG A 88 -35.03 24.95 -57.27
N LYS A 89 -33.76 25.04 -57.68
CA LYS A 89 -32.98 26.28 -57.58
C LYS A 89 -33.68 27.39 -58.36
N ASP A 90 -34.11 28.43 -57.66
CA ASP A 90 -34.59 29.67 -58.25
C ASP A 90 -33.67 30.80 -57.75
N LYS A 91 -33.12 31.58 -58.67
CA LYS A 91 -32.10 32.62 -58.39
C LYS A 91 -30.93 32.16 -57.50
N GLY A 92 -30.54 30.88 -57.60
CA GLY A 92 -29.43 30.29 -56.83
C GLY A 92 -29.79 29.77 -55.44
N ILE A 93 -31.02 29.98 -54.96
CA ILE A 93 -31.48 29.56 -53.62
C ILE A 93 -32.32 28.28 -53.74
N SER A 94 -32.13 27.34 -52.82
CA SER A 94 -32.92 26.10 -52.70
C SER A 94 -33.14 25.75 -51.24
N TYR A 95 -34.36 25.34 -50.89
CA TYR A 95 -34.76 25.04 -49.51
C TYR A 95 -34.89 23.54 -49.30
N LYS A 96 -34.55 23.06 -48.10
CA LYS A 96 -34.74 21.66 -47.69
C LYS A 96 -36.23 21.38 -47.50
N VAL A 97 -36.73 20.26 -48.03
CA VAL A 97 -38.15 19.88 -47.90
C VAL A 97 -38.31 18.91 -46.72
N PRO A 98 -39.00 19.28 -45.63
CA PRO A 98 -39.25 18.38 -44.50
C PRO A 98 -40.26 17.28 -44.85
N ASN A 99 -40.19 16.16 -44.12
CA ASN A 99 -41.17 15.08 -44.17
C ASN A 99 -42.24 15.27 -43.08
N ASN A 100 -43.48 14.88 -43.36
CA ASN A 100 -44.65 15.01 -42.48
C ASN A 100 -44.90 16.45 -41.98
N TYR A 101 -44.45 17.45 -42.74
CA TYR A 101 -44.66 18.86 -42.39
C TYR A 101 -46.01 19.36 -42.89
N GLN A 102 -46.68 20.15 -42.06
CA GLN A 102 -48.02 20.69 -42.30
C GLN A 102 -48.07 22.16 -41.88
N VAL A 103 -48.56 23.02 -42.76
CA VAL A 103 -48.73 24.45 -42.53
C VAL A 103 -50.03 24.95 -43.12
N GLU A 104 -50.76 25.75 -42.35
CA GLU A 104 -51.96 26.43 -42.81
C GLU A 104 -51.63 27.88 -43.16
N THR A 105 -52.13 28.36 -44.30
CA THR A 105 -51.94 29.75 -44.75
C THR A 105 -53.14 30.20 -45.58
N THR A 106 -53.16 31.46 -45.99
CA THR A 106 -54.24 32.01 -46.83
C THR A 106 -53.77 32.20 -48.26
N LEU A 107 -54.52 31.68 -49.23
CA LEU A 107 -54.27 31.91 -50.66
C LEU A 107 -55.58 32.27 -51.37
N SER A 108 -55.61 33.40 -52.07
CA SER A 108 -56.82 33.92 -52.76
C SER A 108 -58.06 34.03 -51.85
N GLY A 109 -57.88 34.39 -50.58
CA GLY A 109 -58.97 34.56 -49.62
C GLY A 109 -59.45 33.28 -48.93
N LEU A 110 -58.92 32.11 -49.31
CA LEU A 110 -59.23 30.82 -48.68
C LEU A 110 -58.10 30.35 -47.76
N THR A 111 -58.46 29.76 -46.63
CA THR A 111 -57.54 29.04 -45.76
C THR A 111 -57.18 27.69 -46.40
N VAL A 112 -55.89 27.45 -46.61
CA VAL A 112 -55.37 26.23 -47.24
C VAL A 112 -54.36 25.55 -46.31
N LEU A 113 -54.47 24.23 -46.18
CA LEU A 113 -53.55 23.37 -45.43
C LEU A 113 -52.59 22.68 -46.41
N CYS A 114 -51.32 23.04 -46.33
CA CYS A 114 -50.25 22.51 -47.17
C CYS A 114 -49.50 21.40 -46.44
N LYS A 115 -49.33 20.23 -47.06
CA LYS A 115 -48.69 19.05 -46.47
C LYS A 115 -47.57 18.50 -47.36
N THR A 116 -46.48 18.06 -46.74
CA THR A 116 -45.38 17.36 -47.41
C THR A 116 -45.18 15.97 -46.82
N GLN A 117 -45.12 14.95 -47.69
CA GLN A 117 -44.94 13.57 -47.27
C GLN A 117 -44.01 12.84 -48.23
N TYR A 118 -42.93 12.25 -47.71
CA TYR A 118 -42.01 11.43 -48.48
C TYR A 118 -42.64 10.06 -48.73
N GLN A 119 -42.61 9.62 -49.98
CA GLN A 119 -43.07 8.29 -50.38
C GLN A 119 -41.86 7.45 -50.81
N LEU A 120 -41.65 6.32 -50.14
CA LEU A 120 -40.62 5.35 -50.47
C LEU A 120 -41.19 4.33 -51.46
N SER A 121 -40.89 4.54 -52.74
CA SER A 121 -40.95 3.50 -53.78
C SER A 121 -39.56 3.32 -54.37
N ARG A 122 -39.38 2.63 -55.52
CA ARG A 122 -38.07 2.43 -56.19
C ARG A 122 -37.24 3.72 -56.35
N LYS A 123 -37.86 4.91 -56.23
CA LYS A 123 -37.22 6.23 -56.12
C LYS A 123 -37.87 7.04 -54.97
N ILE A 124 -37.07 7.80 -54.22
CA ILE A 124 -37.56 8.73 -53.19
C ILE A 124 -38.24 9.93 -53.89
N VAL A 125 -39.50 10.18 -53.58
CA VAL A 125 -40.28 11.33 -54.09
C VAL A 125 -41.07 11.99 -52.96
N VAL A 126 -41.33 13.29 -53.06
CA VAL A 126 -42.16 14.04 -52.10
C VAL A 126 -43.53 14.30 -52.71
N LYS A 127 -44.58 13.94 -51.97
CA LYS A 127 -45.96 14.32 -52.26
C LYS A 127 -46.27 15.65 -51.58
N TYR A 128 -46.54 16.66 -52.40
CA TYR A 128 -46.98 17.99 -51.98
C TYR A 128 -48.50 18.06 -52.11
N THR A 129 -49.22 18.25 -51.01
CA THR A 129 -50.69 18.30 -50.99
C THR A 129 -51.15 19.69 -50.54
N VAL A 130 -52.15 20.25 -51.22
CA VAL A 130 -52.89 21.44 -50.79
C VAL A 130 -54.33 20.99 -50.51
N GLU A 131 -54.78 21.16 -49.28
CA GLU A 131 -56.14 20.89 -48.84
C GLU A 131 -56.85 22.20 -48.53
N TRP A 132 -58.13 22.30 -48.86
CA TRP A 132 -58.93 23.48 -48.58
C TRP A 132 -60.39 23.06 -48.36
N MET A 133 -61.15 23.92 -47.70
CA MET A 133 -62.58 23.74 -47.53
C MET A 133 -63.31 24.47 -48.66
N ASP A 134 -64.23 23.79 -49.34
CA ASP A 134 -65.07 24.43 -50.35
C ASP A 134 -66.25 25.20 -49.71
N GLU A 135 -67.02 25.92 -50.55
CA GLU A 135 -68.15 26.75 -50.12
C GLU A 135 -69.25 25.95 -49.38
N ASN A 136 -69.26 24.61 -49.50
CA ASN A 136 -70.21 23.72 -48.83
C ASN A 136 -69.64 23.08 -47.56
N GLY A 137 -68.44 23.48 -47.11
CA GLY A 137 -67.78 22.92 -45.94
C GLY A 137 -67.07 21.59 -46.17
N GLN A 138 -66.97 21.09 -47.42
CA GLN A 138 -66.28 19.83 -47.72
C GLN A 138 -64.77 20.06 -47.93
N ILE A 139 -63.94 19.19 -47.33
CA ILE A 139 -62.50 19.23 -47.51
C ILE A 139 -62.13 18.62 -48.88
N LYS A 140 -61.60 19.46 -49.77
CA LYS A 140 -61.01 19.04 -51.04
C LYS A 140 -59.49 19.05 -50.95
N SER A 141 -58.85 18.21 -51.75
CA SER A 141 -57.39 18.13 -51.81
C SER A 141 -56.88 17.93 -53.23
N ARG A 142 -55.71 18.54 -53.50
CA ARG A 142 -54.92 18.29 -54.71
C ARG A 142 -53.48 18.05 -54.32
N TYR A 143 -52.83 17.14 -55.03
CA TYR A 143 -51.44 16.84 -54.79
C TYR A 143 -50.63 16.84 -56.07
N SER A 144 -49.32 17.07 -55.93
CA SER A 144 -48.34 16.92 -56.98
C SER A 144 -47.11 16.18 -56.45
N LEU A 145 -46.52 15.33 -57.28
CA LEU A 145 -45.23 14.66 -57.03
C LEU A 145 -44.06 15.43 -57.67
N SER A 146 -44.32 16.50 -58.44
CA SER A 146 -43.29 17.24 -59.18
C SER A 146 -42.70 18.41 -58.41
N SER A 147 -43.53 19.22 -57.76
CA SER A 147 -43.09 20.34 -56.90
C SER A 147 -44.26 20.94 -56.09
N ALA A 148 -43.92 21.67 -55.02
CA ALA A 148 -44.87 22.47 -54.25
C ALA A 148 -45.63 23.49 -55.11
N GLY A 149 -44.95 24.16 -56.06
CA GLY A 149 -45.57 25.14 -56.95
C GLY A 149 -46.58 24.50 -57.90
N ALA A 150 -46.31 23.29 -58.38
CA ALA A 150 -47.25 22.54 -59.21
C ALA A 150 -48.52 22.16 -58.43
N ALA A 151 -48.41 21.79 -57.15
CA ALA A 151 -49.57 21.54 -56.31
C ALA A 151 -50.42 22.82 -56.11
N GLY A 152 -49.77 23.96 -55.88
CA GLY A 152 -50.43 25.27 -55.78
C GLY A 152 -51.12 25.71 -57.08
N SER A 153 -50.51 25.48 -58.24
CA SER A 153 -51.14 25.76 -59.53
C SER A 153 -52.34 24.85 -59.83
N LEU A 154 -52.30 23.57 -59.41
CA LEU A 154 -53.47 22.69 -59.51
C LEU A 154 -54.64 23.20 -58.66
N PHE A 155 -54.36 23.68 -57.45
CA PHE A 155 -55.35 24.34 -56.60
C PHE A 155 -55.93 25.61 -57.24
N LEU A 156 -55.08 26.53 -57.72
CA LEU A 156 -55.55 27.78 -58.35
C LEU A 156 -56.35 27.54 -59.64
N LYS A 157 -56.01 26.50 -60.41
CA LYS A 157 -56.77 26.11 -61.60
C LYS A 157 -58.19 25.69 -61.25
N GLU A 158 -58.38 25.04 -60.10
CA GLU A 158 -59.67 24.52 -59.66
C GLU A 158 -60.56 25.61 -59.02
N ILE A 159 -59.97 26.58 -58.31
CA ILE A 159 -60.72 27.60 -57.58
C ILE A 159 -60.92 28.89 -58.38
N CYS A 160 -59.91 29.34 -59.12
CA CYS A 160 -59.94 30.67 -59.74
C CYS A 160 -60.20 30.65 -61.26
N ASN A 161 -60.36 29.47 -61.88
CA ASN A 161 -60.50 29.30 -63.34
C ASN A 161 -59.43 30.06 -64.17
N LYS A 162 -58.25 30.31 -63.60
CA LYS A 162 -57.13 31.02 -64.22
C LYS A 162 -56.00 30.02 -64.54
N PRO A 163 -55.90 29.50 -65.78
CA PRO A 163 -54.95 28.44 -66.11
C PRO A 163 -53.48 28.87 -66.10
N ASN A 164 -53.19 30.18 -66.10
CA ASN A 164 -51.84 30.73 -66.20
C ASN A 164 -51.30 31.36 -64.90
N SER A 165 -52.06 31.32 -63.79
CA SER A 165 -51.57 31.84 -62.50
C SER A 165 -50.55 30.90 -61.87
N ARG A 166 -49.38 31.43 -61.55
CA ARG A 166 -48.31 30.70 -60.84
C ARG A 166 -48.21 31.24 -59.43
N VAL A 167 -48.21 30.34 -58.45
CA VAL A 167 -47.89 30.66 -57.06
C VAL A 167 -46.51 30.13 -56.72
N SER A 168 -45.75 30.90 -55.95
CA SER A 168 -44.48 30.45 -55.38
C SER A 168 -44.75 29.28 -54.44
N GLY A 169 -44.31 28.07 -54.82
CA GLY A 169 -44.48 26.89 -53.99
C GLY A 169 -43.68 26.94 -52.69
N THR A 170 -42.54 27.64 -52.68
CA THR A 170 -41.73 27.84 -51.47
C THR A 170 -42.49 28.71 -50.48
N THR A 171 -43.08 29.79 -50.96
CA THR A 171 -43.86 30.73 -50.14
C THR A 171 -45.17 30.09 -49.68
N LEU A 172 -45.93 29.43 -50.57
CA LEU A 172 -47.20 28.77 -50.19
C LEU A 172 -47.02 27.71 -49.08
N PHE A 173 -45.93 26.94 -49.15
CA PHE A 173 -45.61 25.94 -48.14
C PHE A 173 -44.74 26.49 -46.98
N GLY A 174 -44.40 27.79 -46.97
CA GLY A 174 -43.49 28.36 -45.97
C GLY A 174 -42.14 27.64 -45.86
N LEU A 175 -41.62 27.11 -46.98
CA LEU A 175 -40.33 26.40 -47.01
C LEU A 175 -39.14 27.36 -46.94
N ASP A 176 -39.38 28.65 -47.21
CA ASP A 176 -38.42 29.76 -47.12
C ASP A 176 -38.28 30.33 -45.69
N ILE A 177 -39.01 29.80 -44.71
CA ILE A 177 -38.90 30.22 -43.31
C ILE A 177 -37.65 29.57 -42.66
N ILE A 178 -36.50 30.25 -42.76
CA ILE A 178 -35.18 29.69 -42.41
C ILE A 178 -35.04 29.31 -40.94
N PHE A 179 -35.60 30.07 -39.99
CA PHE A 179 -35.46 29.73 -38.56
C PHE A 179 -36.13 28.39 -38.22
N LEU A 180 -37.20 27.99 -38.93
CA LEU A 180 -37.79 26.65 -38.76
C LEU A 180 -36.86 25.53 -39.25
N GLN A 181 -35.95 25.80 -40.18
CA GLN A 181 -34.90 24.83 -40.54
C GLN A 181 -33.92 24.65 -39.38
N GLN A 182 -33.46 25.74 -38.77
CA GLN A 182 -32.54 25.70 -37.63
C GLN A 182 -33.16 24.96 -36.44
N ILE A 183 -34.45 25.19 -36.15
CA ILE A 183 -35.16 24.48 -35.08
C ILE A 183 -35.23 22.96 -35.37
N ARG A 184 -35.50 22.55 -36.62
CA ARG A 184 -35.51 21.12 -36.99
C ARG A 184 -34.14 20.47 -36.83
N GLU A 185 -33.08 21.18 -37.17
CA GLU A 185 -31.70 20.70 -37.04
C GLU A 185 -31.28 20.61 -35.56
N ASN A 186 -31.69 21.60 -34.74
CA ASN A 186 -31.45 21.60 -33.30
C ASN A 186 -32.18 20.44 -32.59
N ILE A 187 -33.45 20.18 -32.94
CA ILE A 187 -34.21 19.03 -32.40
C ILE A 187 -33.56 17.70 -32.81
N ALA A 188 -33.02 17.59 -34.03
CA ALA A 188 -32.29 16.39 -34.47
C ALA A 188 -30.94 16.20 -33.75
N SER A 189 -30.35 17.27 -33.22
CA SER A 189 -29.07 17.25 -32.48
C SER A 189 -29.21 17.14 -30.96
N GLN A 190 -30.43 17.19 -30.40
CA GLN A 190 -30.65 16.90 -28.99
C GLN A 190 -30.68 15.38 -28.75
N PRO A 191 -29.96 14.85 -27.74
CA PRO A 191 -29.96 13.43 -27.43
C PRO A 191 -31.32 13.06 -26.83
N GLN A 192 -32.22 12.51 -27.64
CA GLN A 192 -33.42 11.87 -27.12
C GLN A 192 -33.03 10.67 -26.24
N GLN A 193 -33.25 10.82 -24.94
CA GLN A 193 -33.54 9.68 -24.07
C GLN A 193 -34.84 9.04 -24.54
N SER A 194 -34.72 7.97 -25.33
CA SER A 194 -35.75 6.92 -25.40
C SER A 194 -35.12 5.61 -25.88
N ILE A 195 -35.03 4.67 -24.93
CA ILE A 195 -35.27 3.23 -25.04
C ILE A 195 -34.98 2.61 -26.43
N THR A 196 -33.83 1.91 -26.50
CA THR A 196 -33.48 0.82 -27.43
C THR A 196 -33.97 0.93 -28.90
N SER A 197 -33.12 1.50 -29.77
CA SER A 197 -32.94 0.91 -31.10
C SER A 197 -31.53 0.34 -31.20
N VAL A 198 -31.44 -0.98 -31.38
CA VAL A 198 -30.17 -1.66 -31.66
C VAL A 198 -29.63 -1.08 -32.95
N ASN A 199 -28.36 -0.69 -32.93
CA ASN A 199 -27.65 -0.10 -34.05
C ASN A 199 -27.49 -1.16 -35.17
N ASN A 200 -28.52 -1.36 -36.01
CA ASN A 200 -28.67 -2.46 -36.99
C ASN A 200 -27.59 -2.54 -38.09
N ARG A 201 -26.53 -1.71 -38.03
CA ARG A 201 -25.34 -1.81 -38.90
C ARG A 201 -24.19 -2.61 -38.27
N LYS A 202 -24.24 -2.91 -36.97
CA LYS A 202 -23.21 -3.68 -36.25
C LYS A 202 -23.61 -5.15 -36.22
N ARG A 203 -22.86 -6.05 -36.88
CA ARG A 203 -23.00 -7.51 -36.71
C ARG A 203 -22.93 -7.90 -35.22
N CYS A 204 -23.66 -8.95 -34.84
CA CYS A 204 -23.69 -9.42 -33.46
C CYS A 204 -22.27 -9.82 -33.02
N PHE A 205 -21.92 -9.61 -31.74
CA PHE A 205 -20.60 -9.96 -31.22
C PHE A 205 -20.30 -11.47 -31.41
N ALA A 206 -21.33 -12.32 -31.30
CA ALA A 206 -21.23 -13.76 -31.53
C ALA A 206 -20.98 -14.15 -33.00
N GLU A 207 -21.34 -13.29 -33.96
CA GLU A 207 -21.17 -13.51 -35.41
C GLU A 207 -19.77 -13.10 -35.93
N LEU A 208 -18.92 -12.55 -35.07
CA LEU A 208 -17.55 -12.17 -35.42
C LEU A 208 -16.66 -13.42 -35.42
N THR A 209 -16.03 -13.71 -36.56
CA THR A 209 -15.23 -14.94 -36.75
C THR A 209 -13.78 -14.79 -36.31
N SER A 210 -13.20 -13.59 -36.37
CA SER A 210 -11.80 -13.37 -35.99
C SER A 210 -11.65 -12.70 -34.61
N GLN A 211 -10.62 -13.10 -33.87
CA GLN A 211 -10.29 -12.50 -32.58
C GLN A 211 -9.96 -11.01 -32.71
N SER A 212 -9.33 -10.61 -33.82
CA SER A 212 -9.04 -9.19 -34.10
C SER A 212 -10.32 -8.35 -34.24
N GLN A 213 -11.36 -8.86 -34.92
CA GLN A 213 -12.66 -8.19 -35.03
C GLN A 213 -13.35 -8.07 -33.67
N LYS A 214 -13.30 -9.12 -32.85
CA LYS A 214 -13.83 -9.11 -31.47
C LYS A 214 -13.10 -8.08 -30.61
N ASN A 215 -11.76 -8.10 -30.60
CA ASN A 215 -10.93 -7.15 -29.87
C ASN A 215 -11.18 -5.70 -30.31
N LYS A 216 -11.36 -5.45 -31.62
CA LYS A 216 -11.70 -4.13 -32.14
C LYS A 216 -13.07 -3.66 -31.64
N ARG A 217 -14.07 -4.56 -31.58
CA ARG A 217 -15.40 -4.25 -31.03
C ARG A 217 -15.34 -3.90 -29.55
N ILE A 218 -14.61 -4.69 -28.77
CA ILE A 218 -14.38 -4.48 -27.34
C ILE A 218 -13.69 -3.14 -27.10
N SER A 219 -12.63 -2.83 -27.86
CA SER A 219 -11.91 -1.56 -27.77
C SER A 219 -12.80 -0.35 -28.09
N MET A 220 -13.65 -0.45 -29.14
CA MET A 220 -14.62 0.61 -29.46
C MET A 220 -15.63 0.84 -28.33
N ALA A 221 -16.18 -0.24 -27.76
CA ALA A 221 -17.09 -0.14 -26.63
C ALA A 221 -16.40 0.48 -25.41
N GLY A 222 -15.16 0.10 -25.13
CA GLY A 222 -14.36 0.73 -24.07
C GLY A 222 -14.23 2.23 -24.26
N LYS A 223 -13.83 2.70 -25.45
CA LYS A 223 -13.69 4.15 -25.73
C LYS A 223 -15.00 4.93 -25.54
N GLU A 224 -16.12 4.33 -25.92
CA GLU A 224 -17.45 4.93 -25.75
C GLU A 224 -17.82 5.03 -24.27
N ILE A 225 -17.56 3.97 -23.50
CA ILE A 225 -17.77 3.94 -22.04
C ILE A 225 -16.91 5.00 -21.36
N ALA A 226 -15.62 5.09 -21.65
CA ALA A 226 -14.73 6.09 -21.07
C ALA A 226 -15.25 7.53 -21.30
N THR A 227 -15.73 7.80 -22.51
CA THR A 227 -16.29 9.10 -22.88
C THR A 227 -17.54 9.42 -22.06
N GLN A 228 -18.48 8.46 -21.97
CA GLN A 228 -19.70 8.62 -21.19
C GLN A 228 -19.41 8.76 -19.69
N THR A 229 -18.43 8.01 -19.16
CA THR A 229 -18.01 8.10 -17.77
C THR A 229 -17.51 9.50 -17.42
N LEU A 230 -16.69 10.13 -18.27
CA LEU A 230 -16.26 11.51 -18.05
C LEU A 230 -17.45 12.49 -17.97
N THR A 231 -18.47 12.31 -18.82
CA THR A 231 -19.71 13.10 -18.76
C THR A 231 -20.47 12.87 -17.44
N ILE A 232 -20.58 11.61 -17.00
CA ILE A 232 -21.24 11.24 -15.74
C ILE A 232 -20.48 11.83 -14.54
N LEU A 233 -19.15 11.76 -14.51
CA LEU A 233 -18.33 12.30 -13.44
C LEU A 233 -18.48 13.82 -13.32
N LYS A 234 -18.48 14.55 -14.44
CA LYS A 234 -18.77 15.99 -14.47
C LYS A 234 -20.16 16.30 -13.93
N LYS A 235 -21.19 15.59 -14.40
CA LYS A 235 -22.57 15.78 -13.95
C LYS A 235 -22.74 15.60 -12.44
N ASN A 236 -21.98 14.68 -11.85
CA ASN A 236 -22.03 14.38 -10.42
C ASN A 236 -21.00 15.17 -9.58
N LYS A 237 -20.41 16.25 -10.13
CA LYS A 237 -19.48 17.14 -9.41
C LYS A 237 -18.25 16.44 -8.82
N PHE A 238 -17.72 15.42 -9.51
CA PHE A 238 -16.38 14.89 -9.21
C PHE A 238 -15.30 15.82 -9.78
N THR A 239 -15.34 17.09 -9.39
CA THR A 239 -14.45 18.16 -9.88
C THR A 239 -13.76 18.88 -8.71
N SER A 240 -12.53 19.34 -8.91
CA SER A 240 -11.77 20.16 -7.96
C SER A 240 -12.39 21.56 -7.80
N SER A 241 -11.82 22.36 -6.90
CA SER A 241 -12.10 23.80 -6.80
C SER A 241 -11.74 24.59 -8.07
N SER A 242 -10.88 24.03 -8.94
CA SER A 242 -10.53 24.57 -10.26
C SER A 242 -11.36 23.99 -11.42
N GLU A 243 -12.48 23.30 -11.13
CA GLU A 243 -13.37 22.63 -12.09
C GLU A 243 -12.74 21.48 -12.91
N GLU A 244 -11.55 20.99 -12.53
CA GLU A 244 -10.93 19.82 -13.16
C GLU A 244 -11.53 18.51 -12.61
N ILE A 245 -11.77 17.50 -13.46
CA ILE A 245 -12.28 16.20 -12.99
C ILE A 245 -11.20 15.52 -12.14
N ILE A 246 -11.52 15.16 -10.90
CA ILE A 246 -10.61 14.51 -9.94
C ILE A 246 -10.75 12.97 -9.88
N ALA A 247 -11.68 12.41 -10.65
CA ALA A 247 -11.93 10.97 -10.70
C ALA A 247 -11.65 10.42 -12.10
N SER A 248 -11.13 9.18 -12.18
CA SER A 248 -10.89 8.49 -13.45
C SER A 248 -11.43 7.07 -13.42
N LEU A 249 -11.78 6.54 -14.60
CA LEU A 249 -12.08 5.12 -14.78
C LEU A 249 -10.75 4.42 -15.04
N GLU A 250 -10.32 3.54 -14.14
CA GLU A 250 -9.02 2.85 -14.27
C GLU A 250 -9.16 1.54 -15.06
N THR A 251 -10.01 0.64 -14.56
CA THR A 251 -10.30 -0.65 -15.20
C THR A 251 -11.79 -0.96 -15.17
N MET A 252 -12.27 -1.70 -16.18
CA MET A 252 -13.62 -2.23 -16.22
C MET A 252 -13.59 -3.69 -16.64
N VAL A 253 -14.21 -4.56 -15.86
CA VAL A 253 -14.30 -5.99 -16.13
C VAL A 253 -15.66 -6.32 -16.73
N LEU A 254 -15.65 -6.90 -17.93
CA LEU A 254 -16.83 -7.39 -18.64
C LEU A 254 -16.83 -8.91 -18.66
N LYS A 255 -17.98 -9.54 -18.44
CA LYS A 255 -18.15 -10.97 -18.71
C LYS A 255 -18.90 -11.15 -20.03
N ILE A 256 -18.21 -11.65 -21.05
CA ILE A 256 -18.76 -11.84 -22.40
C ILE A 256 -18.75 -13.35 -22.71
N ASN A 257 -19.93 -13.96 -22.84
CA ASN A 257 -20.10 -15.40 -23.11
C ASN A 257 -19.29 -16.33 -22.18
N GLY A 258 -19.15 -15.95 -20.90
CA GLY A 258 -18.38 -16.71 -19.91
C GLY A 258 -16.90 -16.35 -19.84
N GLU A 259 -16.36 -15.64 -20.82
CA GLU A 259 -15.00 -15.08 -20.81
C GLU A 259 -14.98 -13.76 -20.04
N ILE A 260 -13.96 -13.55 -19.21
CA ILE A 260 -13.73 -12.31 -18.49
C ILE A 260 -12.80 -11.45 -19.35
N VAL A 261 -13.26 -10.26 -19.71
CA VAL A 261 -12.54 -9.28 -20.53
C VAL A 261 -12.30 -8.04 -19.68
N GLU A 262 -11.05 -7.71 -19.42
CA GLU A 262 -10.65 -6.51 -18.69
C GLU A 262 -10.26 -5.39 -19.66
N LEU A 263 -10.89 -4.22 -19.49
CA LEU A 263 -10.62 -3.01 -20.24
C LEU A 263 -9.85 -2.03 -19.36
N ASN A 264 -8.59 -1.77 -19.73
CA ASN A 264 -7.72 -0.83 -19.03
C ASN A 264 -7.76 0.53 -19.71
N PHE A 265 -8.09 1.56 -18.93
CA PHE A 265 -8.26 2.94 -19.39
C PHE A 265 -7.14 3.87 -18.92
N ASN A 266 -6.40 3.47 -17.88
CA ASN A 266 -5.17 4.12 -17.45
C ASN A 266 -3.95 3.34 -18.00
N SER A 267 -3.36 3.81 -19.10
CA SER A 267 -2.10 3.25 -19.63
C SER A 267 -0.84 3.90 -19.05
N ASN A 268 -0.97 4.96 -18.25
CA ASN A 268 0.16 5.84 -17.90
C ASN A 268 0.52 5.87 -16.41
N ASN A 269 -0.15 5.09 -15.56
CA ASN A 269 0.20 4.99 -14.14
C ASN A 269 1.24 3.88 -13.90
N THR A 270 2.33 3.87 -14.67
CA THR A 270 3.43 2.92 -14.51
C THR A 270 3.96 2.95 -13.07
N THR A 271 4.04 4.13 -12.46
CA THR A 271 4.49 4.30 -11.06
C THR A 271 3.56 3.62 -10.05
N ASP A 272 2.24 3.78 -10.21
CA ASP A 272 1.25 3.19 -9.30
C ASP A 272 1.16 1.66 -9.47
N PHE A 273 1.29 1.18 -10.72
CA PHE A 273 1.41 -0.26 -10.98
C PHE A 273 2.69 -0.87 -10.38
N MET A 274 3.82 -0.16 -10.46
CA MET A 274 5.09 -0.60 -9.87
C MET A 274 5.02 -0.57 -8.34
N GLN A 275 4.45 0.46 -7.73
CA GLN A 275 4.19 0.49 -6.28
C GLN A 275 3.26 -0.64 -5.83
N HIS A 276 2.25 -0.97 -6.64
CA HIS A 276 1.38 -2.11 -6.38
C HIS A 276 2.10 -3.45 -6.47
N LEU A 277 2.96 -3.64 -7.49
CA LEU A 277 3.84 -4.80 -7.60
C LEU A 277 4.77 -4.92 -6.40
N ASP A 278 5.44 -3.83 -6.03
CA ASP A 278 6.38 -3.79 -4.90
C ASP A 278 5.67 -4.17 -3.60
N SER A 279 4.44 -3.68 -3.41
CA SER A 279 3.60 -4.03 -2.25
C SER A 279 3.17 -5.50 -2.24
N ILE A 280 2.90 -6.09 -3.42
CA ILE A 280 2.62 -7.52 -3.53
C ILE A 280 3.86 -8.34 -3.15
N ILE A 281 5.05 -7.95 -3.64
CA ILE A 281 6.31 -8.63 -3.34
C ILE A 281 6.59 -8.52 -1.83
N ARG A 282 6.48 -7.31 -1.26
CA ARG A 282 6.59 -7.06 0.18
C ARG A 282 5.65 -7.95 0.98
N ALA A 283 4.37 -8.01 0.61
CA ALA A 283 3.40 -8.86 1.27
C ALA A 283 3.78 -10.34 1.17
N CYS A 284 4.25 -10.81 0.02
CA CYS A 284 4.70 -12.19 -0.14
C CYS A 284 5.92 -12.50 0.75
N ASP A 285 6.86 -11.57 0.86
CA ASP A 285 8.06 -11.73 1.66
C ASP A 285 7.77 -11.68 3.17
N GLU A 286 6.98 -10.72 3.64
CA GLU A 286 6.62 -10.59 5.06
C GLU A 286 5.68 -11.72 5.54
N THR A 287 4.82 -12.25 4.66
CA THR A 287 3.87 -13.34 4.99
C THR A 287 4.34 -14.72 4.55
N LEU A 288 5.55 -14.82 4.00
CA LEU A 288 6.22 -16.07 3.66
C LEU A 288 5.46 -16.88 2.59
N ILE A 289 4.84 -16.19 1.63
CA ILE A 289 4.15 -16.85 0.53
C ILE A 289 5.18 -17.29 -0.51
N SER A 290 5.36 -18.61 -0.63
CA SER A 290 6.24 -19.17 -1.66
C SER A 290 5.78 -18.80 -3.07
N ARG A 291 6.73 -18.73 -4.01
CA ARG A 291 6.46 -18.55 -5.44
C ARG A 291 5.41 -19.53 -5.96
N ASP A 292 5.48 -20.79 -5.54
CA ASP A 292 4.51 -21.82 -5.93
C ASP A 292 3.13 -21.61 -5.31
N SER A 293 3.07 -21.20 -4.04
CA SER A 293 1.84 -20.84 -3.36
C SER A 293 1.17 -19.65 -4.05
N TYR A 294 1.93 -18.59 -4.34
CA TYR A 294 1.45 -17.42 -5.07
C TYR A 294 0.98 -17.79 -6.48
N ARG A 295 1.75 -18.63 -7.20
CA ARG A 295 1.36 -19.13 -8.53
C ARG A 295 0.05 -19.89 -8.51
N ARG A 296 -0.19 -20.73 -7.49
CA ARG A 296 -1.48 -21.44 -7.32
C ARG A 296 -2.60 -20.46 -7.00
N LEU A 297 -2.38 -19.50 -6.10
CA LEU A 297 -3.34 -18.46 -5.76
C LEU A 297 -3.73 -17.64 -7.01
N ALA A 298 -2.73 -17.20 -7.78
CA ALA A 298 -2.89 -16.46 -9.03
C ALA A 298 -3.56 -17.24 -10.15
N LYS A 299 -3.65 -18.57 -10.06
CA LYS A 299 -4.47 -19.39 -10.98
C LYS A 299 -5.95 -19.37 -10.61
N VAL A 300 -6.27 -19.32 -9.32
CA VAL A 300 -7.65 -19.40 -8.81
C VAL A 300 -8.32 -18.03 -8.82
N VAL A 301 -7.58 -16.96 -8.54
CA VAL A 301 -8.09 -15.59 -8.53
C VAL A 301 -7.70 -14.90 -9.85
N PRO A 302 -8.66 -14.56 -10.74
CA PRO A 302 -8.35 -14.04 -12.07
C PRO A 302 -7.69 -12.65 -12.06
N ASN A 303 -7.99 -11.85 -11.04
CA ASN A 303 -7.68 -10.42 -10.98
C ASN A 303 -6.39 -10.09 -10.21
N ILE A 304 -5.63 -11.10 -9.78
CA ILE A 304 -4.31 -10.87 -9.18
C ILE A 304 -3.22 -11.04 -10.23
N ILE A 305 -2.16 -10.28 -10.05
CA ILE A 305 -1.02 -10.24 -10.95
C ILE A 305 -0.45 -11.66 -11.10
N ARG A 306 -0.13 -12.03 -12.34
CA ARG A 306 0.43 -13.36 -12.62
C ARG A 306 1.84 -13.45 -12.06
N GLU A 307 2.16 -14.61 -11.50
CA GLU A 307 3.42 -14.87 -10.79
C GLU A 307 4.67 -14.45 -11.59
N HIS A 308 4.75 -14.72 -12.90
CA HIS A 308 5.92 -14.35 -13.68
C HIS A 308 6.21 -12.83 -13.72
N VAL A 309 5.19 -11.99 -13.56
CA VAL A 309 5.35 -10.52 -13.49
C VAL A 309 5.91 -10.12 -12.13
N VAL A 310 5.38 -10.71 -11.05
CA VAL A 310 5.85 -10.51 -9.68
C VAL A 310 7.31 -10.96 -9.55
N GLU A 311 7.63 -12.13 -10.10
CA GLU A 311 9.00 -12.68 -10.12
C GLU A 311 9.95 -11.81 -10.94
N LYS A 312 9.52 -11.30 -12.10
CA LYS A 312 10.34 -10.37 -12.89
C LYS A 312 10.68 -9.11 -12.09
N ARG A 313 9.69 -8.47 -11.45
CA ARG A 313 9.92 -7.28 -10.63
C ARG A 313 10.78 -7.58 -9.40
N ARG A 314 10.60 -8.74 -8.75
CA ARG A 314 11.47 -9.20 -7.65
C ARG A 314 12.94 -9.27 -8.08
N ASN A 315 13.21 -9.82 -9.26
CA ASN A 315 14.56 -9.88 -9.81
C ASN A 315 15.13 -8.49 -10.17
N GLU A 316 14.27 -7.53 -10.58
CA GLU A 316 14.67 -6.14 -10.79
C GLU A 316 15.05 -5.46 -9.47
N ILE A 317 14.24 -5.61 -8.42
CA ILE A 317 14.54 -5.12 -7.06
C ILE A 317 15.88 -5.68 -6.58
N THR A 318 16.09 -6.99 -6.72
CA THR A 318 17.36 -7.61 -6.31
C THR A 318 18.56 -7.05 -7.09
N LYS A 319 18.41 -6.70 -8.37
CA LYS A 319 19.51 -6.07 -9.14
C LYS A 319 19.76 -4.63 -8.70
N GLU A 320 18.70 -3.87 -8.45
CA GLU A 320 18.76 -2.51 -7.92
C GLU A 320 19.50 -2.50 -6.57
N MET A 321 19.06 -3.37 -5.66
CA MET A 321 19.69 -3.48 -4.35
C MET A 321 21.12 -4.02 -4.39
N ASN A 322 21.46 -4.97 -5.27
CA ASN A 322 22.86 -5.40 -5.41
C ASN A 322 23.78 -4.31 -5.97
N THR A 323 23.22 -3.25 -6.58
CA THR A 323 23.99 -2.08 -7.01
C THR A 323 24.20 -1.10 -5.85
N LEU A 324 23.25 -1.03 -4.92
CA LEU A 324 23.29 -0.15 -3.75
C LEU A 324 24.06 -0.78 -2.57
N VAL A 325 23.79 -2.04 -2.25
CA VAL A 325 24.51 -2.85 -1.27
C VAL A 325 24.96 -4.15 -1.94
N PRO A 326 26.17 -4.16 -2.52
CA PRO A 326 26.73 -5.37 -3.10
C PRO A 326 26.88 -6.49 -2.07
N ILE A 327 26.36 -7.67 -2.40
CA ILE A 327 26.58 -8.89 -1.63
C ILE A 327 27.88 -9.55 -2.12
N LYS A 328 28.90 -9.61 -1.25
CA LYS A 328 30.21 -10.19 -1.56
C LYS A 328 30.35 -11.59 -0.97
N LEU A 329 30.97 -12.48 -1.75
CA LEU A 329 31.25 -13.87 -1.36
C LEU A 329 32.70 -13.96 -0.89
N PHE A 330 32.97 -14.68 0.20
CA PHE A 330 34.32 -14.93 0.68
C PHE A 330 34.47 -16.34 1.28
N ASN A 331 35.72 -16.74 1.46
CA ASN A 331 36.08 -18.03 2.04
C ASN A 331 36.68 -17.88 3.43
N ILE A 332 36.14 -18.66 4.37
CA ILE A 332 36.63 -18.77 5.75
C ILE A 332 37.69 -19.86 5.88
N HIS A 333 37.68 -20.83 4.96
CA HIS A 333 38.61 -21.95 4.97
C HIS A 333 39.57 -21.85 3.77
N SER A 334 40.86 -21.67 4.05
CA SER A 334 41.97 -22.03 3.16
C SER A 334 42.68 -23.30 3.63
N VAL A 335 41.95 -24.20 4.30
CA VAL A 335 42.50 -25.45 4.84
C VAL A 335 41.71 -26.62 4.28
N ASN A 336 42.40 -27.48 3.52
CA ASN A 336 41.91 -28.70 2.89
C ASN A 336 40.99 -29.49 3.83
N PHE A 337 39.71 -29.60 3.47
CA PHE A 337 38.89 -30.73 3.93
C PHE A 337 39.31 -31.93 3.09
N ASP A 338 40.30 -32.68 3.59
CA ASP A 338 40.57 -34.02 3.09
C ASP A 338 39.50 -34.95 3.70
N ASP A 339 38.35 -35.02 3.04
CA ASP A 339 37.41 -36.13 3.16
C ASP A 339 36.41 -36.11 1.99
N GLY A 340 36.74 -36.91 0.98
CA GLY A 340 35.82 -37.72 0.17
C GLY A 340 34.64 -37.05 -0.53
N ASP A 341 34.78 -36.93 -1.85
CA ASP A 341 33.73 -37.01 -2.89
C ASP A 341 32.48 -36.13 -2.73
N ASP A 342 32.54 -34.92 -3.31
CA ASP A 342 31.50 -34.45 -4.24
C ASP A 342 32.02 -33.22 -5.03
N GLU A 343 32.54 -33.46 -6.23
CA GLU A 343 32.84 -32.40 -7.20
C GLU A 343 31.52 -31.74 -7.67
N ASN A 344 31.15 -30.58 -7.11
CA ASN A 344 30.42 -29.46 -7.74
C ASN A 344 29.68 -28.51 -6.77
N GLN A 345 30.25 -28.17 -5.61
CA GLN A 345 29.86 -26.95 -4.90
C GLN A 345 31.01 -25.95 -5.00
N GLN A 346 30.74 -24.74 -5.51
CA GLN A 346 31.69 -23.65 -5.38
C GLN A 346 31.96 -23.47 -3.88
N ASP A 347 33.22 -23.64 -3.47
CA ASP A 347 33.72 -23.36 -2.13
C ASP A 347 33.44 -21.89 -1.79
N VAL A 348 32.25 -21.61 -1.26
CA VAL A 348 31.86 -20.32 -0.70
C VAL A 348 31.26 -20.60 0.67
N ASN A 349 32.03 -20.29 1.69
CA ASN A 349 31.63 -20.53 3.08
C ASN A 349 31.15 -19.26 3.81
N GLY A 350 31.30 -18.07 3.24
CA GLY A 350 30.88 -16.81 3.85
C GLY A 350 30.35 -15.78 2.86
N ILE A 351 29.46 -14.90 3.33
CA ILE A 351 28.87 -13.81 2.57
C ILE A 351 28.72 -12.58 3.47
N GLU A 352 29.04 -11.41 2.92
CA GLU A 352 28.95 -10.11 3.59
C GLU A 352 28.22 -9.09 2.71
N PHE A 353 27.61 -8.08 3.34
CA PHE A 353 27.31 -6.83 2.64
C PHE A 353 28.58 -6.00 2.52
N ASN A 354 28.68 -5.24 1.44
CA ASN A 354 29.67 -4.19 1.32
C ASN A 354 29.34 -3.01 2.26
N ASP A 355 30.30 -2.12 2.47
CA ASP A 355 30.32 -0.98 3.41
C ASP A 355 29.13 0.01 3.35
N ASP A 356 28.18 -0.22 2.45
CA ASP A 356 27.11 0.70 2.04
C ASP A 356 25.82 0.58 2.90
N ASP A 357 25.74 -0.34 3.87
CA ASP A 357 24.54 -0.50 4.71
C ASP A 357 24.25 0.76 5.55
N VAL A 358 25.30 1.39 6.11
CA VAL A 358 25.17 2.65 6.87
C VAL A 358 24.76 3.79 5.94
N ASP A 359 25.24 3.79 4.69
CA ASP A 359 24.87 4.75 3.65
C ASP A 359 23.40 4.70 3.26
N ILE A 360 22.71 3.59 3.55
CA ILE A 360 21.28 3.44 3.32
C ILE A 360 20.46 3.79 4.55
N ILE A 361 20.87 3.28 5.72
CA ILE A 361 20.04 3.39 6.94
C ILE A 361 20.02 4.84 7.45
N ILE A 362 21.14 5.55 7.44
CA ILE A 362 21.22 6.90 8.02
C ILE A 362 20.33 7.91 7.27
N PRO A 363 20.32 7.96 5.92
CA PRO A 363 19.36 8.79 5.18
C PRO A 363 17.90 8.47 5.49
N ILE A 364 17.54 7.19 5.67
CA ILE A 364 16.17 6.80 6.05
C ILE A 364 15.83 7.39 7.42
N LEU A 365 16.69 7.20 8.42
CA LEU A 365 16.45 7.66 9.79
C LEU A 365 16.37 9.18 9.93
N THR A 366 17.06 9.93 9.07
CA THR A 366 16.98 11.40 9.01
C THR A 366 15.74 11.91 8.27
N ALA A 367 15.18 11.12 7.34
CA ALA A 367 13.98 11.48 6.57
C ALA A 367 12.65 11.10 7.26
N LEU A 368 12.68 10.29 8.32
CA LEU A 368 11.48 9.90 9.08
C LEU A 368 10.76 11.12 9.70
N THR A 369 9.47 10.98 9.97
CA THR A 369 8.66 12.03 10.62
C THR A 369 7.98 11.47 11.89
N PRO A 370 8.45 11.84 13.11
CA PRO A 370 9.63 12.67 13.38
C PRO A 370 10.95 11.95 13.05
N PRO A 371 12.03 12.70 12.75
CA PRO A 371 13.32 12.11 12.42
C PRO A 371 13.94 11.46 13.67
N VAL A 372 14.53 10.28 13.48
CA VAL A 372 15.25 9.56 14.55
C VAL A 372 16.63 10.19 14.76
N LEU A 373 17.29 10.59 13.67
CA LEU A 373 18.58 11.28 13.69
C LEU A 373 18.43 12.71 13.19
N LYS A 374 19.05 13.65 13.91
CA LYS A 374 19.14 15.07 13.55
C LYS A 374 20.59 15.45 13.29
N VAL A 375 20.82 16.37 12.37
CA VAL A 375 22.17 16.86 12.04
C VAL A 375 22.91 17.28 13.31
N GLY A 376 24.08 16.67 13.52
CA GLY A 376 24.91 16.88 14.73
C GLY A 376 24.77 15.77 15.78
N ASP A 377 23.80 14.87 15.65
CA ASP A 377 23.67 13.70 16.52
C ASP A 377 24.86 12.74 16.34
N LYS A 378 25.20 12.03 17.41
CA LYS A 378 26.17 10.93 17.38
C LYS A 378 25.45 9.63 17.00
N ILE A 379 25.92 8.97 15.95
CA ILE A 379 25.40 7.66 15.52
C ILE A 379 26.00 6.59 16.43
N SER A 380 25.15 5.88 17.15
CA SER A 380 25.58 4.81 18.06
C SER A 380 25.28 3.46 17.44
N ILE A 381 26.31 2.74 17.02
CA ILE A 381 26.18 1.45 16.33
C ILE A 381 26.55 0.33 17.30
N ARG A 382 25.67 -0.65 17.46
CA ARG A 382 25.95 -1.86 18.24
C ARG A 382 26.22 -3.02 17.30
N LEU A 383 27.41 -3.61 17.41
CA LEU A 383 27.79 -4.87 16.80
C LEU A 383 27.39 -6.04 17.72
N SER A 384 27.02 -7.15 17.09
CA SER A 384 26.68 -8.39 17.79
C SER A 384 26.83 -9.58 16.85
N GLY A 385 26.70 -10.78 17.40
CA GLY A 385 26.62 -11.98 16.59
C GLY A 385 26.11 -13.17 17.38
N ASP A 386 25.70 -14.19 16.63
CA ASP A 386 25.13 -15.42 17.16
C ASP A 386 25.47 -16.60 16.26
N GLY A 387 25.78 -17.75 16.89
CA GLY A 387 26.09 -19.01 16.24
C GLY A 387 24.96 -20.01 16.40
N ARG A 388 24.48 -20.59 15.29
CA ARG A 388 23.32 -21.48 15.30
C ARG A 388 23.53 -22.75 14.51
N ASN A 389 23.04 -23.85 15.08
CA ASN A 389 22.94 -25.11 14.37
C ASN A 389 21.72 -25.08 13.44
N VAL A 390 21.94 -25.40 12.18
CA VAL A 390 20.90 -25.49 11.15
C VAL A 390 20.81 -26.91 10.64
N GLY A 391 19.73 -27.58 11.03
CA GLY A 391 19.58 -29.02 10.81
C GLY A 391 20.59 -29.83 11.64
N ARG A 392 20.92 -31.04 11.16
CA ARG A 392 21.73 -32.01 11.93
C ARG A 392 23.24 -31.84 11.78
N LYS A 393 23.72 -31.17 10.72
CA LYS A 393 25.16 -31.14 10.36
C LYS A 393 25.71 -29.76 10.01
N GLN A 394 24.87 -28.78 9.69
CA GLN A 394 25.34 -27.46 9.30
C GLN A 394 25.23 -26.49 10.48
N LYS A 395 26.20 -25.58 10.56
CA LYS A 395 26.20 -24.46 11.50
C LYS A 395 26.39 -23.19 10.69
N HIS A 396 25.68 -22.14 11.06
CA HIS A 396 25.98 -20.81 10.57
C HIS A 396 26.26 -19.87 11.73
N VAL A 397 26.99 -18.81 11.43
CA VAL A 397 27.23 -17.71 12.34
C VAL A 397 26.83 -16.43 11.62
N MET A 398 26.11 -15.59 12.35
CA MET A 398 25.64 -14.29 11.88
C MET A 398 26.32 -13.19 12.69
N LEU A 399 26.82 -12.18 12.01
CA LEU A 399 27.17 -10.90 12.62
C LEU A 399 26.13 -9.88 12.18
N THR A 400 25.71 -9.04 13.12
CA THR A 400 24.71 -8.01 12.90
C THR A 400 25.16 -6.68 13.46
N MET A 401 24.63 -5.60 12.90
CA MET A 401 24.66 -4.28 13.50
C MET A 401 23.25 -3.74 13.74
N CYS A 402 23.10 -2.81 14.68
CA CYS A 402 21.89 -2.00 14.81
C CYS A 402 22.22 -0.58 15.25
N ILE A 403 21.35 0.37 14.91
CA ILE A 403 21.49 1.78 15.28
C ILE A 403 20.75 2.03 16.59
N LEU A 404 21.49 2.23 17.68
CA LEU A 404 20.93 2.40 19.04
C LEU A 404 20.08 3.65 19.20
N ASN A 405 20.24 4.64 18.32
CA ASN A 405 19.40 5.84 18.26
C ASN A 405 17.92 5.51 17.98
N GLU A 406 17.60 4.32 17.45
CA GLU A 406 16.22 3.86 17.24
C GLU A 406 15.53 3.37 18.53
N GLU A 407 16.21 3.41 19.67
CA GLU A 407 15.70 3.07 21.01
C GLU A 407 15.01 1.69 21.06
N GLU A 408 13.76 1.60 21.50
CA GLU A 408 13.01 0.34 21.62
C GLU A 408 12.85 -0.41 20.30
N ALA A 409 12.99 0.27 19.13
CA ALA A 409 12.90 -0.39 17.83
C ALA A 409 14.01 -1.43 17.63
N VAL A 410 15.18 -1.26 18.28
CA VAL A 410 16.30 -2.23 18.20
C VAL A 410 15.95 -3.61 18.78
N LEU A 411 14.88 -3.70 19.59
CA LEU A 411 14.36 -4.96 20.13
C LEU A 411 13.54 -5.77 19.11
N SER A 412 13.31 -5.20 17.92
CA SER A 412 12.70 -5.88 16.78
C SER A 412 13.78 -6.48 15.86
N PRO A 413 13.58 -7.71 15.35
CA PRO A 413 14.46 -8.33 14.35
C PRO A 413 14.69 -7.49 13.09
N ALA A 414 13.72 -6.65 12.71
CA ALA A 414 13.79 -5.82 11.51
C ALA A 414 14.87 -4.72 11.58
N HIS A 415 15.27 -4.33 12.79
CA HIS A 415 16.29 -3.30 13.03
C HIS A 415 17.65 -3.92 13.42
N GLN A 416 17.81 -5.24 13.27
CA GLN A 416 19.10 -5.91 13.33
C GLN A 416 19.53 -6.20 11.90
N TYR A 417 20.52 -5.48 11.39
CA TYR A 417 21.00 -5.59 10.01
C TYR A 417 22.13 -6.60 9.94
N SER A 418 22.00 -7.67 9.16
CA SER A 418 23.03 -8.70 9.05
C SER A 418 24.17 -8.23 8.16
N ILE A 419 25.33 -7.95 8.74
CA ILE A 419 26.51 -7.51 7.96
C ILE A 419 27.30 -8.68 7.38
N CYS A 420 27.24 -9.85 8.03
CA CYS A 420 27.96 -11.04 7.59
C CYS A 420 27.23 -12.31 8.04
N LEU A 421 27.18 -13.31 7.14
CA LEU A 421 26.70 -14.66 7.38
C LEU A 421 27.71 -15.66 6.85
N TYR A 422 28.04 -16.67 7.66
CA TYR A 422 28.92 -17.73 7.19
C TYR A 422 28.56 -19.11 7.71
N LEU A 423 28.86 -20.13 6.92
CA LEU A 423 28.78 -21.53 7.27
C LEU A 423 30.06 -21.94 8.01
N GLY A 424 29.91 -22.51 9.19
CA GLY A 424 31.06 -22.91 9.99
C GLY A 424 30.79 -22.89 11.49
N LYS A 425 31.82 -23.23 12.25
CA LYS A 425 31.77 -23.20 13.72
C LYS A 425 32.03 -21.77 14.19
N GLU A 426 31.22 -21.33 15.15
CA GLU A 426 31.52 -20.19 16.00
C GLU A 426 32.80 -20.49 16.79
N SER A 427 33.93 -20.02 16.27
CA SER A 427 35.28 -20.24 16.76
C SER A 427 36.10 -18.97 16.62
N HIS A 428 37.12 -18.81 17.46
CA HIS A 428 37.99 -17.64 17.42
C HIS A 428 38.67 -17.47 16.05
N ASP A 429 39.16 -18.56 15.46
CA ASP A 429 39.84 -18.53 14.17
C ASP A 429 38.92 -18.02 13.04
N SER A 430 37.71 -18.59 12.93
CA SER A 430 36.72 -18.15 11.94
C SER A 430 36.31 -16.70 12.15
N LEU A 431 36.07 -16.29 13.41
CA LEU A 431 35.74 -14.90 13.73
C LEU A 431 36.91 -13.95 13.49
N SER A 432 38.16 -14.41 13.63
CA SER A 432 39.34 -13.60 13.33
C SER A 432 39.44 -13.29 11.83
N THR A 433 39.17 -14.28 10.97
CA THR A 433 39.11 -14.07 9.52
C THR A 433 38.02 -13.07 9.15
N VAL A 434 36.84 -13.17 9.78
CA VAL A 434 35.71 -12.27 9.54
C VAL A 434 35.99 -10.87 10.09
N SER A 435 36.51 -10.74 11.32
CA SER A 435 36.86 -9.44 11.91
C SER A 435 37.89 -8.69 11.07
N ALA A 436 38.86 -9.40 10.48
CA ALA A 436 39.87 -8.77 9.63
C ALA A 436 39.30 -8.15 8.35
N LYS A 437 38.11 -8.57 7.90
CA LYS A 437 37.40 -7.92 6.78
C LYS A 437 36.94 -6.53 7.17
N PHE A 438 36.30 -6.41 8.33
CA PHE A 438 35.66 -5.18 8.78
C PHE A 438 36.57 -4.21 9.54
N SER A 439 37.76 -4.65 9.97
CA SER A 439 38.62 -3.85 10.86
C SER A 439 38.96 -2.46 10.30
N HIS A 440 39.33 -2.37 9.02
CA HIS A 440 39.68 -1.09 8.42
C HIS A 440 38.49 -0.14 8.35
N GLU A 441 37.32 -0.65 7.95
CA GLU A 441 36.09 0.14 7.82
C GLU A 441 35.58 0.61 9.17
N LEU A 442 35.60 -0.27 10.18
CA LEU A 442 35.24 0.09 11.56
C LEU A 442 36.20 1.14 12.15
N GLU A 443 37.49 1.05 11.85
CA GLU A 443 38.49 2.04 12.28
C GLU A 443 38.25 3.40 11.60
N GLN A 444 37.94 3.40 10.30
CA GLN A 444 37.56 4.61 9.57
C GLN A 444 36.28 5.23 10.12
N LEU A 445 35.23 4.43 10.33
CA LEU A 445 33.96 4.90 10.90
C LEU A 445 34.18 5.52 12.28
N LYS A 446 34.98 4.87 13.15
CA LYS A 446 35.31 5.39 14.48
C LYS A 446 36.08 6.72 14.40
N THR A 447 37.09 6.80 13.52
CA THR A 447 38.05 7.91 13.51
C THR A 447 37.52 9.12 12.75
N ASN A 448 36.93 8.89 11.58
CA ASN A 448 36.49 9.93 10.66
C ASN A 448 34.99 10.25 10.80
N GLY A 449 34.23 9.40 11.49
CA GLY A 449 32.77 9.45 11.49
C GLY A 449 32.18 8.96 10.16
N TYR A 450 30.86 9.03 10.08
CA TYR A 450 30.10 8.72 8.87
C TYR A 450 29.88 10.00 8.06
N LYS A 451 30.21 9.98 6.76
CA LYS A 451 30.04 11.15 5.89
C LYS A 451 28.83 10.95 4.97
N ASP A 452 27.79 11.75 5.15
CA ASP A 452 26.57 11.63 4.34
C ASP A 452 26.72 12.25 2.93
N LEU A 453 25.69 12.05 2.10
CA LEU A 453 25.59 12.59 0.73
C LEU A 453 25.66 14.12 0.65
N ASN A 454 25.35 14.83 1.75
CA ASN A 454 25.44 16.29 1.85
C ASN A 454 26.83 16.76 2.33
N ASN A 455 27.79 15.84 2.45
CA ASN A 455 29.11 16.04 3.06
C ASN A 455 29.08 16.40 4.55
N THR A 456 27.98 16.15 5.26
CA THR A 456 27.91 16.28 6.71
C THR A 456 28.67 15.11 7.33
N ILE A 457 29.53 15.40 8.29
CA ILE A 457 30.25 14.38 9.06
C ILE A 457 29.50 14.14 10.37
N TRP A 458 29.09 12.90 10.57
CA TRP A 458 28.35 12.40 11.71
C TRP A 458 29.31 11.62 12.62
N PRO A 459 29.50 12.04 13.88
CA PRO A 459 30.32 11.28 14.82
C PRO A 459 29.73 9.89 15.05
N VAL A 460 30.57 8.85 15.03
CA VAL A 460 30.14 7.46 15.27
C VAL A 460 30.69 6.97 16.61
N GLU A 461 29.88 6.19 17.33
CA GLU A 461 30.32 5.43 18.50
C GLU A 461 29.95 3.96 18.35
N LEU A 462 30.94 3.09 18.48
CA LEU A 462 30.76 1.65 18.36
C LEU A 462 30.56 1.02 19.73
N PHE A 463 29.62 0.09 19.80
CA PHE A 463 29.32 -0.75 20.94
C PHE A 463 29.31 -2.22 20.54
N PHE A 464 29.45 -3.10 21.53
CA PHE A 464 29.33 -4.53 21.34
C PHE A 464 28.47 -5.14 22.44
N SER A 465 27.52 -6.00 22.06
CA SER A 465 26.86 -6.91 23.01
C SER A 465 26.61 -8.26 22.34
N GLY A 466 26.46 -9.31 23.13
CA GLY A 466 26.29 -10.66 22.62
C GLY A 466 26.10 -11.65 23.76
N ASP A 467 25.77 -12.90 23.43
CA ASP A 467 25.79 -13.96 24.42
C ASP A 467 27.20 -14.13 25.03
N TRP A 468 27.30 -14.77 26.19
CA TRP A 468 28.59 -14.85 26.88
C TRP A 468 29.64 -15.61 26.07
N LYS A 469 29.22 -16.65 25.34
CA LYS A 469 30.13 -17.52 24.61
C LYS A 469 30.75 -16.77 23.43
N PHE A 470 29.93 -16.08 22.65
CA PHE A 470 30.33 -15.26 21.52
C PHE A 470 31.24 -14.12 21.97
N VAL A 471 30.85 -13.38 23.01
CA VAL A 471 31.67 -12.27 23.53
C VAL A 471 32.98 -12.78 24.13
N ALA A 472 32.97 -13.92 24.84
CA ALA A 472 34.20 -14.52 25.34
C ALA A 472 35.15 -14.89 24.19
N LEU A 473 34.65 -15.49 23.11
CA LEU A 473 35.44 -15.78 21.92
C LEU A 473 36.04 -14.50 21.34
N VAL A 474 35.22 -13.47 21.09
CA VAL A 474 35.66 -12.19 20.53
C VAL A 474 36.72 -11.50 21.41
N LEU A 475 36.55 -11.52 22.73
CA LEU A 475 37.52 -10.97 23.69
C LEU A 475 38.77 -11.86 23.87
N GLY A 476 38.80 -13.04 23.27
CA GLY A 476 39.90 -14.02 23.41
C GLY A 476 39.96 -14.67 24.80
N ILE A 477 38.84 -14.71 25.52
CA ILE A 477 38.69 -15.32 26.84
C ILE A 477 38.25 -16.78 26.65
N ASN A 478 38.83 -17.69 27.44
CA ASN A 478 38.68 -19.13 27.22
C ASN A 478 37.25 -19.67 27.41
N ALA A 479 36.71 -19.55 28.63
CA ALA A 479 35.40 -20.10 28.98
C ALA A 479 34.90 -19.53 30.31
N ALA A 480 33.58 -19.56 30.50
CA ALA A 480 32.90 -19.20 31.75
C ALA A 480 33.35 -20.03 32.99
N THR A 481 33.95 -21.21 32.76
CA THR A 481 34.49 -22.11 33.78
C THR A 481 35.95 -21.83 34.14
N SER A 482 36.59 -20.86 33.47
CA SER A 482 38.00 -20.52 33.71
C SER A 482 38.20 -19.88 35.09
N ASN A 483 39.42 -19.94 35.61
CA ASN A 483 39.78 -19.28 36.88
C ASN A 483 39.49 -17.78 36.84
N TYR A 484 39.79 -17.12 35.71
CA TYR A 484 39.45 -15.72 35.45
C TYR A 484 38.36 -15.66 34.37
N PHE A 485 37.13 -15.93 34.80
CA PHE A 485 35.98 -16.13 33.92
C PHE A 485 35.38 -14.82 33.39
N CYS A 486 35.40 -13.75 34.19
CA CYS A 486 34.59 -12.56 33.96
C CYS A 486 35.02 -11.81 32.69
N LEU A 487 34.08 -11.32 31.89
CA LEU A 487 34.40 -10.57 30.68
C LEU A 487 34.98 -9.17 30.99
N TYR A 488 34.65 -8.63 32.17
CA TYR A 488 34.84 -7.22 32.51
C TYR A 488 35.89 -6.96 33.59
N CYS A 489 36.31 -7.98 34.34
CA CYS A 489 37.29 -7.82 35.42
C CYS A 489 38.16 -9.08 35.63
N ASN A 490 39.17 -8.95 36.49
CA ASN A 490 40.11 -10.01 36.85
C ASN A 490 39.66 -10.85 38.06
N CYS A 491 38.35 -10.97 38.32
CA CYS A 491 37.82 -11.75 39.43
C CYS A 491 38.19 -13.23 39.28
N HIS A 492 38.76 -13.80 40.34
CA HIS A 492 39.01 -15.24 40.41
C HIS A 492 37.70 -15.97 40.73
N LYS A 493 37.48 -17.17 40.17
CA LYS A 493 36.24 -17.95 40.35
C LYS A 493 35.87 -18.18 41.83
N ASP A 494 36.86 -18.30 42.70
CA ASP A 494 36.66 -18.54 44.14
C ASP A 494 36.25 -17.27 44.90
N GLU A 495 36.38 -16.10 44.27
CA GLU A 495 36.00 -14.79 44.85
C GLU A 495 34.69 -14.25 44.27
N ARG A 496 34.07 -15.01 43.38
CA ARG A 496 32.88 -14.61 42.62
C ARG A 496 31.70 -14.20 43.50
N TYR A 497 31.51 -14.90 44.62
CA TYR A 497 30.44 -14.66 45.59
C TYR A 497 30.71 -13.46 46.51
N ASN A 498 31.96 -12.98 46.59
CA ASN A 498 32.37 -12.00 47.58
C ASN A 498 31.95 -10.59 47.15
N MET A 499 30.88 -10.07 47.77
CA MET A 499 30.33 -8.75 47.49
C MET A 499 31.00 -7.61 48.29
N ASP A 500 31.87 -7.91 49.24
CA ASP A 500 32.68 -6.92 49.96
C ASP A 500 33.81 -6.38 49.07
N LYS A 501 34.16 -7.12 48.01
CA LYS A 501 35.10 -6.67 47.00
C LYS A 501 34.39 -5.88 45.91
N VAL A 502 35.02 -4.79 45.48
CA VAL A 502 34.57 -3.98 44.34
C VAL A 502 35.37 -4.39 43.10
N TRP A 503 34.67 -4.84 42.07
CA TRP A 503 35.27 -5.17 40.78
C TRP A 503 34.87 -4.15 39.72
N LEU A 504 35.80 -3.27 39.36
CA LEU A 504 35.58 -2.27 38.31
C LEU A 504 35.62 -2.89 36.91
N ASN A 505 34.82 -2.36 35.99
CA ASN A 505 34.89 -2.69 34.57
C ASN A 505 36.22 -2.16 33.99
N SER A 506 37.25 -3.02 34.02
CA SER A 506 38.66 -2.65 33.79
C SER A 506 39.37 -3.61 32.83
N LYS A 507 38.59 -4.41 32.08
CA LYS A 507 39.05 -5.49 31.21
C LYS A 507 39.57 -6.71 31.98
N ASN A 508 39.34 -7.89 31.43
CA ASN A 508 40.02 -9.10 31.89
C ASN A 508 41.38 -9.24 31.18
N THR A 509 42.47 -9.15 31.93
CA THR A 509 43.85 -9.34 31.45
C THR A 509 44.41 -10.70 31.82
N ARG A 510 43.85 -11.36 32.83
CA ARG A 510 44.37 -12.64 33.35
C ARG A 510 43.74 -13.89 32.72
N GLY A 511 42.55 -13.76 32.14
CA GLY A 511 41.77 -14.84 31.53
C GLY A 511 41.91 -14.93 30.01
N ARG A 512 42.68 -14.03 29.38
CA ARG A 512 42.88 -14.00 27.93
C ARG A 512 43.85 -15.08 27.46
N LYS A 513 43.46 -15.80 26.41
CA LYS A 513 44.27 -16.77 25.69
C LYS A 513 44.59 -16.33 24.27
N ASN A 514 43.66 -15.62 23.64
CA ASN A 514 43.79 -15.17 22.26
C ASN A 514 43.73 -13.64 22.19
N THR A 515 44.11 -13.10 21.02
CA THR A 515 43.97 -11.68 20.71
C THR A 515 42.50 -11.27 20.65
N MET A 516 42.18 -10.11 21.22
CA MET A 516 40.85 -9.51 21.14
C MET A 516 40.56 -9.08 19.70
N LEU A 517 39.41 -9.47 19.19
CA LEU A 517 38.85 -9.04 17.91
C LEU A 517 38.02 -7.75 18.12
N PHE A 518 37.73 -7.02 17.05
CA PHE A 518 37.02 -5.73 17.10
C PHE A 518 37.65 -4.71 18.08
N GLN A 519 38.97 -4.48 17.96
CA GLN A 519 39.72 -3.57 18.84
C GLN A 519 39.30 -2.10 18.69
N GLU A 520 38.56 -1.81 17.62
CA GLU A 520 37.96 -0.53 17.32
C GLU A 520 36.85 -0.19 18.32
N VAL A 521 36.22 -1.17 18.97
CA VAL A 521 35.21 -0.92 20.02
C VAL A 521 35.88 -0.57 21.35
N ASP A 522 35.52 0.57 21.91
CA ASP A 522 36.06 1.05 23.19
C ASP A 522 35.76 0.07 24.33
N GLN A 523 36.71 -0.04 25.27
CA GLN A 523 36.66 -1.02 26.36
C GLN A 523 35.37 -0.94 27.21
N ASN A 524 34.84 0.26 27.44
CA ASN A 524 33.62 0.48 28.22
C ASN A 524 32.34 0.20 27.43
N ASN A 525 32.43 0.10 26.10
CA ASN A 525 31.31 -0.11 25.18
C ASN A 525 30.99 -1.59 24.94
N TRP A 526 31.64 -2.50 25.68
CA TRP A 526 31.29 -3.92 25.74
C TRP A 526 30.22 -4.12 26.80
N ILE A 527 28.96 -4.12 26.39
CA ILE A 527 27.80 -4.12 27.28
C ILE A 527 27.28 -5.55 27.46
N ILE A 528 26.85 -5.87 28.68
CA ILE A 528 26.27 -7.18 29.00
C ILE A 528 24.90 -7.37 28.33
N ASP A 529 24.65 -8.60 27.88
CA ASP A 529 23.35 -9.00 27.40
C ASP A 529 22.36 -9.30 28.55
N GLU A 530 21.31 -8.49 28.59
CA GLU A 530 20.21 -8.60 29.54
C GLU A 530 19.40 -9.91 29.39
N LEU A 531 19.18 -10.39 28.15
CA LEU A 531 18.37 -11.59 27.93
C LEU A 531 19.05 -12.81 28.56
N HIS A 532 20.30 -13.08 28.18
CA HIS A 532 21.01 -14.25 28.68
C HIS A 532 21.32 -14.13 30.18
N LEU A 533 21.49 -12.93 30.72
CA LEU A 533 21.59 -12.72 32.16
C LEU A 533 20.34 -13.22 32.88
N MET A 534 19.14 -12.84 32.42
CA MET A 534 17.89 -13.32 33.01
C MET A 534 17.74 -14.84 32.87
N LEU A 535 17.99 -15.38 31.68
CA LEU A 535 17.81 -16.82 31.42
C LEU A 535 18.70 -17.67 32.32
N GLN A 536 19.98 -17.30 32.45
CA GLN A 536 20.99 -18.09 33.16
C GLN A 536 20.84 -18.00 34.68
N ILE A 537 20.50 -16.83 35.22
CA ILE A 537 20.23 -16.69 36.65
C ILE A 537 18.95 -17.46 37.03
N SER A 538 17.90 -17.37 36.20
CA SER A 538 16.67 -18.13 36.41
C SER A 538 16.91 -19.64 36.40
N ASP A 539 17.75 -20.14 35.47
CA ASP A 539 18.10 -21.57 35.41
C ASP A 539 18.76 -22.05 36.70
N VAL A 540 19.67 -21.25 37.27
CA VAL A 540 20.32 -21.57 38.56
C VAL A 540 19.28 -21.62 39.69
N LEU A 541 18.41 -20.61 39.76
CA LEU A 541 17.35 -20.56 40.78
C LEU A 541 16.41 -21.78 40.71
N PHE A 542 16.02 -22.17 39.51
CA PHE A 542 15.14 -23.32 39.28
C PHE A 542 15.86 -24.64 39.58
N GLN A 543 17.11 -24.77 39.12
CA GLN A 543 17.95 -25.93 39.36
C GLN A 543 18.19 -26.15 40.86
N CYS A 544 18.49 -25.08 41.61
CA CYS A 544 18.65 -25.13 43.05
C CYS A 544 17.39 -25.66 43.76
N LEU A 545 16.22 -25.09 43.43
CA LEU A 545 14.94 -25.54 44.00
C LEU A 545 14.62 -26.99 43.62
N PHE A 546 14.69 -27.34 42.34
CA PHE A 546 14.28 -28.67 41.88
C PHE A 546 15.22 -29.77 42.38
N TYR A 547 16.52 -29.53 42.48
CA TYR A 547 17.44 -30.48 43.11
C TYR A 547 17.27 -30.60 44.63
N GLU A 548 16.78 -29.56 45.30
CA GLU A 548 16.38 -29.66 46.70
C GLU A 548 15.11 -30.53 46.85
N LEU A 549 14.09 -30.28 46.03
CA LEU A 549 12.81 -30.98 46.09
C LEU A 549 12.91 -32.45 45.65
N THR A 550 13.71 -32.76 44.64
CA THR A 550 13.90 -34.15 44.16
C THR A 550 14.57 -35.07 45.17
N LYS A 551 15.21 -34.53 46.22
CA LYS A 551 15.77 -35.31 47.34
C LYS A 551 14.72 -35.71 48.38
N LYS A 552 13.51 -35.14 48.33
CA LYS A 552 12.41 -35.53 49.23
C LYS A 552 11.94 -36.94 48.90
N LYS A 553 11.70 -37.77 49.92
CA LYS A 553 11.28 -39.18 49.75
C LYS A 553 10.01 -39.32 48.90
N ASP A 554 9.07 -38.40 49.05
CA ASP A 554 7.76 -38.43 48.38
C ASP A 554 7.69 -37.48 47.17
N PHE A 555 8.84 -37.16 46.56
CA PHE A 555 8.89 -36.23 45.42
C PHE A 555 7.96 -36.67 44.27
N ALA A 556 8.08 -37.92 43.82
CA ALA A 556 7.38 -38.43 42.63
C ALA A 556 5.86 -38.54 42.81
N ASN A 557 5.37 -38.70 44.05
CA ASN A 557 3.95 -38.90 44.31
C ASN A 557 3.24 -37.58 44.61
N ASP A 558 3.85 -36.70 45.42
CA ASP A 558 3.16 -35.52 45.95
C ASP A 558 3.76 -34.21 45.43
N THR A 559 5.07 -34.00 45.61
CA THR A 559 5.71 -32.72 45.30
C THR A 559 5.71 -32.43 43.79
N GLN A 560 5.99 -33.44 42.97
CA GLN A 560 5.94 -33.36 41.51
C GLN A 560 4.56 -32.90 41.03
N THR A 561 3.49 -33.50 41.57
CA THR A 561 2.09 -33.19 41.23
C THR A 561 1.74 -31.74 41.58
N LEU A 562 2.20 -31.24 42.72
CA LEU A 562 2.00 -29.85 43.15
C LEU A 562 2.72 -28.85 42.22
N ILE A 563 3.96 -29.14 41.81
CA ILE A 563 4.71 -28.29 40.88
C ILE A 563 4.01 -28.22 39.53
N ILE A 564 3.64 -29.37 38.96
CA ILE A 564 2.95 -29.44 37.66
C ILE A 564 1.61 -28.70 37.72
N ALA A 565 0.84 -28.86 38.80
CA ALA A 565 -0.39 -28.12 39.02
C ALA A 565 -0.14 -26.60 39.11
N GLY A 566 0.92 -26.18 39.83
CA GLY A 566 1.34 -24.79 39.92
C GLY A 566 1.72 -24.19 38.57
N MET A 567 2.49 -24.90 37.75
CA MET A 567 2.86 -24.48 36.40
C MET A 567 1.64 -24.38 35.47
N LYS A 568 0.72 -25.36 35.58
CA LYS A 568 -0.53 -25.34 34.82
C LYS A 568 -1.42 -24.14 35.16
N ARG A 569 -1.46 -23.70 36.42
CA ARG A 569 -2.15 -22.46 36.83
C ARG A 569 -1.56 -21.21 36.17
N LEU A 570 -0.28 -21.23 35.82
CA LEU A 570 0.40 -20.16 35.09
C LEU A 570 0.30 -20.30 33.56
N HIS A 571 -0.47 -21.29 33.07
CA HIS A 571 -0.56 -21.67 31.67
C HIS A 571 0.78 -22.08 31.05
N ILE A 572 1.62 -22.78 31.82
CA ILE A 572 2.92 -23.27 31.39
C ILE A 572 2.87 -24.80 31.32
N HIS A 573 3.27 -25.36 30.16
CA HIS A 573 3.44 -26.80 30.03
C HIS A 573 4.77 -27.21 30.69
N PHE A 574 4.70 -28.08 31.69
CA PHE A 574 5.88 -28.48 32.46
C PHE A 574 5.77 -29.92 32.92
N GLU A 575 6.84 -30.67 32.74
CA GLU A 575 6.95 -32.07 33.12
C GLU A 575 8.34 -32.35 33.68
N PHE A 576 8.43 -33.38 34.54
CA PHE A 576 9.69 -33.94 35.01
C PHE A 576 9.93 -35.28 34.34
N TYR A 577 11.18 -35.52 33.96
CA TYR A 577 11.62 -36.75 33.35
C TYR A 577 12.51 -37.51 34.35
N PRO A 578 12.16 -38.76 34.68
CA PRO A 578 12.95 -39.55 35.61
C PRO A 578 14.34 -39.84 35.05
N PRO A 579 15.35 -40.02 35.92
CA PRO A 579 16.70 -40.37 35.49
C PRO A 579 16.73 -41.63 34.62
N THR A 580 17.45 -41.59 33.49
CA THR A 580 17.69 -42.76 32.64
C THR A 580 18.69 -43.76 33.22
N MET A 581 19.51 -43.33 34.20
CA MET A 581 20.49 -44.17 34.88
C MET A 581 20.23 -44.21 36.40
N LYS A 582 20.64 -45.29 37.07
CA LYS A 582 20.43 -45.50 38.53
C LYS A 582 20.94 -44.35 39.42
N ASN A 583 21.91 -43.56 38.95
CA ASN A 583 22.47 -42.38 39.64
C ASN A 583 22.28 -41.07 38.83
N GLY A 584 21.38 -41.06 37.86
CA GLY A 584 21.13 -39.88 37.04
C GLY A 584 20.34 -38.82 37.81
N LYS A 585 20.32 -37.60 37.27
CA LYS A 585 19.50 -36.50 37.80
C LYS A 585 18.14 -36.49 37.11
N TRP A 586 17.13 -36.01 37.82
CA TRP A 586 15.86 -35.68 37.20
C TRP A 586 16.08 -34.55 36.19
N GLU A 587 15.46 -34.69 35.03
CA GLU A 587 15.39 -33.62 34.03
C GLU A 587 13.98 -33.03 34.02
N TRP A 588 13.81 -31.88 33.40
CA TRP A 588 12.52 -31.21 33.29
C TRP A 588 12.38 -30.48 31.97
N THR A 589 11.14 -30.10 31.64
CA THR A 589 10.85 -29.33 30.43
C THR A 589 11.68 -28.05 30.37
N SER A 590 12.40 -27.85 29.26
CA SER A 590 13.13 -26.60 29.01
C SER A 590 12.15 -25.43 28.90
N LEU A 591 12.41 -24.37 29.66
CA LEU A 591 11.53 -23.21 29.78
C LEU A 591 12.05 -22.04 28.92
N MET A 592 11.15 -21.40 28.19
CA MET A 592 11.46 -20.19 27.41
C MET A 592 11.40 -18.94 28.29
N GLY A 593 12.08 -17.86 27.86
CA GLY A 593 12.17 -16.61 28.63
C GLY A 593 10.84 -16.08 29.20
N PRO A 594 9.75 -15.99 28.41
CA PRO A 594 8.45 -15.55 28.93
C PRO A 594 7.87 -16.44 30.04
N ASP A 595 8.09 -17.75 29.97
CA ASP A 595 7.62 -18.69 30.99
C ASP A 595 8.46 -18.56 32.26
N LYS A 596 9.79 -18.38 32.13
CA LYS A 596 10.68 -18.10 33.26
C LYS A 596 10.27 -16.82 34.00
N GLU A 597 9.96 -15.74 33.26
CA GLU A 597 9.51 -14.46 33.84
C GLU A 597 8.21 -14.64 34.64
N LYS A 598 7.23 -15.39 34.10
CA LYS A 598 5.98 -15.71 34.82
C LYS A 598 6.23 -16.53 36.10
N ILE A 599 7.12 -17.52 36.03
CA ILE A 599 7.45 -18.38 37.17
C ILE A 599 8.10 -17.56 38.29
N LEU A 600 9.09 -16.74 37.96
CA LEU A 600 9.76 -15.86 38.91
C LEU A 600 8.81 -14.86 39.57
N LYS A 601 7.76 -14.44 38.87
CA LYS A 601 6.78 -13.48 39.37
C LYS A 601 5.68 -14.11 40.21
N ASP A 602 5.09 -15.22 39.75
CA ASP A 602 3.77 -15.66 40.23
C ASP A 602 3.77 -17.09 40.84
N PHE A 603 4.83 -17.89 40.67
CA PHE A 603 4.85 -19.27 41.18
C PHE A 603 4.98 -19.35 42.71
N GLN A 604 4.08 -20.07 43.37
CA GLN A 604 3.93 -20.10 44.84
C GLN A 604 4.81 -21.18 45.48
N ILE A 605 6.09 -20.88 45.72
CA ILE A 605 7.07 -21.83 46.27
C ILE A 605 6.75 -22.19 47.71
N LYS A 606 6.22 -21.26 48.51
CA LYS A 606 5.84 -21.51 49.91
C LYS A 606 4.86 -22.67 50.09
N GLN A 607 4.08 -23.03 49.05
CA GLN A 607 3.15 -24.16 49.08
C GLN A 607 3.84 -25.53 48.88
N LEU A 608 5.13 -25.55 48.52
CA LEU A 608 5.91 -26.77 48.33
C LEU A 608 6.63 -27.23 49.62
N PHE A 609 6.52 -26.44 50.69
CA PHE A 609 7.18 -26.68 51.96
C PHE A 609 6.19 -26.49 53.11
N ASP A 610 6.06 -27.52 53.94
CA ASP A 610 5.16 -27.53 55.09
C ASP A 610 5.93 -27.77 56.40
N GLY A 611 5.26 -27.54 57.53
CA GLY A 611 5.80 -27.82 58.86
C GLY A 611 7.09 -27.04 59.16
N ARG A 612 8.14 -27.75 59.57
CA ARG A 612 9.43 -27.14 59.95
C ARG A 612 10.18 -26.47 58.80
N GLN A 613 9.79 -26.70 57.54
CA GLN A 613 10.41 -26.10 56.36
C GLN A 613 9.59 -24.94 55.75
N ALA A 614 8.48 -24.51 56.37
CA ALA A 614 7.63 -23.45 55.81
C ALA A 614 8.41 -22.14 55.59
N THR A 615 9.34 -21.79 56.49
CA THR A 615 10.24 -20.64 56.36
C THR A 615 11.19 -20.77 55.17
N ARG A 616 11.69 -21.98 54.88
CA ARG A 616 12.52 -22.26 53.69
C ARG A 616 11.80 -21.92 52.39
N GLY A 617 10.53 -22.31 52.27
CA GLY A 617 9.72 -21.99 51.11
C GLY A 617 9.49 -20.48 50.94
N GLN A 618 9.31 -19.75 52.04
CA GLN A 618 9.16 -18.29 52.04
C GLN A 618 10.46 -17.58 51.64
N ASP A 619 11.61 -18.02 52.17
CA ASP A 619 12.93 -17.47 51.83
C ASP A 619 13.24 -17.65 50.34
N ILE A 620 12.97 -18.83 49.77
CA ILE A 620 13.19 -19.09 48.34
C ILE A 620 12.22 -18.26 47.49
N GLU A 621 10.95 -18.16 47.89
CA GLU A 621 9.97 -17.33 47.18
C GLU A 621 10.41 -15.86 47.16
N HIS A 622 10.83 -15.32 48.30
CA HIS A 622 11.37 -13.96 48.41
C HIS A 622 12.58 -13.77 47.49
N LEU A 623 13.54 -14.69 47.50
CA LEU A 623 14.72 -14.64 46.63
C LEU A 623 14.36 -14.56 45.14
N TRP A 624 13.31 -15.27 44.70
CA TRP A 624 12.82 -15.19 43.32
C TRP A 624 12.12 -13.86 43.02
N ARG A 625 11.32 -13.34 43.96
CA ARG A 625 10.64 -12.05 43.82
C ARG A 625 11.62 -10.89 43.76
N GLU A 626 12.67 -10.90 44.59
CA GLU A 626 13.70 -9.86 44.58
C GLU A 626 14.50 -9.89 43.27
N PHE A 627 14.88 -11.07 42.78
CA PHE A 627 15.52 -11.15 41.46
C PHE A 627 14.62 -10.62 40.35
N TYR A 628 13.33 -10.99 40.35
CA TYR A 628 12.36 -10.46 39.39
C TYR A 628 12.24 -8.94 39.49
N HIS A 629 12.16 -8.39 40.70
CA HIS A 629 12.09 -6.95 40.94
C HIS A 629 13.29 -6.21 40.34
N LEU A 630 14.50 -6.64 40.69
CA LEU A 630 15.75 -6.10 40.15
C LEU A 630 15.81 -6.20 38.63
N TYR A 631 15.38 -7.34 38.07
CA TYR A 631 15.28 -7.53 36.63
C TYR A 631 14.33 -6.53 35.95
N LYS A 632 13.22 -6.14 36.61
CA LYS A 632 12.32 -5.11 36.07
C LYS A 632 12.95 -3.73 36.08
N ILE A 633 13.75 -3.39 37.09
CA ILE A 633 14.51 -2.13 37.17
C ILE A 633 15.46 -2.03 35.96
N MET A 634 16.22 -3.09 35.66
CA MET A 634 17.11 -3.12 34.49
C MET A 634 16.42 -2.85 33.14
N ARG A 635 15.10 -3.07 33.05
CA ARG A 635 14.30 -2.93 31.82
C ARG A 635 13.50 -1.63 31.74
N GLN A 636 13.63 -0.76 32.73
CA GLN A 636 12.99 0.56 32.70
C GLN A 636 13.54 1.40 31.54
N LYS A 637 12.67 2.24 30.98
CA LYS A 637 13.03 3.18 29.89
C LYS A 637 13.77 4.42 30.37
N SER A 638 13.68 4.68 31.66
CA SER A 638 14.32 5.80 32.35
C SER A 638 14.59 5.34 33.77
N ILE A 639 15.75 5.70 34.30
CA ILE A 639 16.17 5.35 35.67
C ILE A 639 16.98 6.50 36.28
N THR A 640 16.75 6.79 37.56
CA THR A 640 17.48 7.83 38.30
C THR A 640 18.79 7.31 38.89
N ASP A 641 19.66 8.20 39.38
CA ASP A 641 20.92 7.75 39.99
C ASP A 641 20.66 7.05 41.32
N GLU A 642 19.65 7.51 42.07
CA GLU A 642 19.19 6.90 43.32
C GLU A 642 18.64 5.49 43.09
N GLU A 643 17.88 5.28 42.01
CA GLU A 643 17.41 3.94 41.64
C GLU A 643 18.57 3.02 41.25
N ILE A 644 19.62 3.53 40.58
CA ILE A 644 20.82 2.73 40.26
C ILE A 644 21.63 2.41 41.54
N ASP A 645 21.79 3.37 42.44
CA ASP A 645 22.49 3.18 43.71
C ASP A 645 21.77 2.15 44.58
N GLN A 646 20.44 2.24 44.66
CA GLN A 646 19.61 1.25 45.35
C GLN A 646 19.70 -0.13 44.69
N PHE A 647 19.64 -0.19 43.35
CA PHE A 647 19.84 -1.43 42.61
C PHE A 647 21.19 -2.08 42.91
N GLU A 648 22.29 -1.31 43.03
CA GLU A 648 23.60 -1.86 43.39
C GLU A 648 23.60 -2.48 44.80
N VAL A 649 23.01 -1.79 45.77
CA VAL A 649 22.89 -2.28 47.15
C VAL A 649 22.08 -3.57 47.18
N ASP A 650 20.90 -3.55 46.56
CA ASP A 650 19.96 -4.67 46.57
C ASP A 650 20.50 -5.87 45.78
N ALA A 651 21.17 -5.66 44.65
CA ALA A 651 21.76 -6.74 43.87
C ALA A 651 22.91 -7.43 44.62
N LYS A 652 23.74 -6.68 45.34
CA LYS A 652 24.79 -7.25 46.20
C LYS A 652 24.18 -7.99 47.39
N GLN A 653 23.18 -7.40 48.03
CA GLN A 653 22.46 -8.06 49.14
C GLN A 653 21.81 -9.36 48.68
N TRP A 654 21.20 -9.38 47.50
CA TRP A 654 20.61 -10.56 46.90
C TRP A 654 21.61 -11.71 46.70
N ILE A 655 22.86 -11.42 46.31
CA ILE A 655 23.92 -12.44 46.24
C ILE A 655 24.31 -12.93 47.64
N CYS A 656 24.42 -12.03 48.62
CA CYS A 656 24.70 -12.38 50.01
C CYS A 656 23.61 -13.29 50.59
N ASP A 657 22.34 -12.99 50.31
CA ASP A 657 21.18 -13.79 50.73
C ASP A 657 21.17 -15.15 50.02
N PHE A 658 21.44 -15.17 48.70
CA PHE A 658 21.53 -16.41 47.93
C PHE A 658 22.56 -17.39 48.51
N CYS A 659 23.72 -16.91 48.98
CA CYS A 659 24.78 -17.76 49.53
C CYS A 659 24.95 -17.65 51.05
N ARG A 660 23.88 -17.26 51.76
CA ARG A 660 23.87 -17.13 53.23
C ARG A 660 24.28 -18.46 53.87
N PRO A 661 25.31 -18.49 54.74
CA PRO A 661 25.72 -19.72 55.42
C PRO A 661 24.70 -20.15 56.48
N ASN A 662 24.78 -21.43 56.88
CA ASN A 662 24.08 -21.90 58.09
C ASN A 662 24.63 -21.15 59.32
N ILE A 663 23.73 -20.71 60.21
CA ILE A 663 24.10 -20.08 61.49
C ILE A 663 23.68 -21.01 62.63
N GLY A 664 24.60 -21.29 63.56
CA GLY A 664 24.39 -22.20 64.69
C GLY A 664 24.98 -23.60 64.48
N ASN A 665 25.11 -24.37 65.57
CA ASN A 665 25.56 -25.76 65.49
C ASN A 665 24.44 -26.69 65.04
N LEU A 666 24.79 -27.83 64.43
CA LEU A 666 23.84 -28.90 64.10
C LEU A 666 23.04 -29.28 65.36
N ASN A 667 21.72 -29.14 65.30
CA ASN A 667 20.73 -29.44 66.35
C ASN A 667 20.50 -28.37 67.44
N ASP A 668 21.00 -27.14 67.30
CA ASP A 668 20.60 -26.03 68.18
C ASP A 668 19.18 -25.52 67.84
N ALA A 669 18.41 -25.14 68.85
CA ALA A 669 17.07 -24.56 68.67
C ALA A 669 17.08 -23.23 67.88
N ASN A 670 18.24 -22.56 67.80
CA ASN A 670 18.47 -21.32 67.05
C ASN A 670 19.18 -21.55 65.70
N GLN A 671 19.24 -22.80 65.20
CA GLN A 671 19.87 -23.09 63.91
C GLN A 671 19.09 -22.43 62.77
N GLN A 672 19.73 -21.48 62.09
CA GLN A 672 19.20 -20.86 60.87
C GLN A 672 19.81 -21.56 59.66
N GLU A 673 18.93 -22.17 58.84
CA GLU A 673 19.35 -22.79 57.59
C GLU A 673 19.80 -21.71 56.59
N GLY A 674 20.98 -21.93 56.02
CA GLY A 674 21.58 -21.16 54.94
C GLY A 674 20.88 -21.44 53.61
N MET A 675 21.15 -20.60 52.60
CA MET A 675 20.42 -20.65 51.32
C MET A 675 21.01 -21.67 50.35
N TYR A 676 21.97 -21.25 49.52
CA TYR A 676 22.67 -22.11 48.56
C TYR A 676 24.19 -21.96 48.70
N LEU A 677 24.96 -22.79 47.98
CA LEU A 677 26.41 -22.78 48.12
C LEU A 677 27.02 -21.57 47.42
N ARG A 678 28.13 -21.07 47.97
CA ARG A 678 28.95 -20.02 47.32
C ARG A 678 29.44 -20.44 45.93
N THR A 679 29.63 -21.75 45.71
CA THR A 679 30.01 -22.33 44.43
C THR A 679 28.89 -22.31 43.39
N ASP A 680 27.64 -22.14 43.82
CA ASP A 680 26.47 -22.04 42.93
C ASP A 680 26.31 -20.62 42.35
N VAL A 681 27.05 -19.63 42.88
CA VAL A 681 27.10 -18.29 42.28
C VAL A 681 27.77 -18.38 40.91
N THR A 682 27.03 -18.00 39.87
CA THR A 682 27.48 -18.13 38.46
C THR A 682 28.16 -16.85 37.95
N PRO A 683 28.88 -16.93 36.81
CA PRO A 683 29.44 -15.74 36.17
C PRO A 683 28.42 -14.62 35.95
N TYR A 684 27.20 -14.98 35.54
CA TYR A 684 26.12 -14.02 35.32
C TYR A 684 25.67 -13.36 36.62
N MET A 685 25.58 -14.10 37.73
CA MET A 685 25.25 -13.53 39.04
C MET A 685 26.32 -12.53 39.52
N HIS A 686 27.59 -12.83 39.29
CA HIS A 686 28.67 -11.86 39.57
C HIS A 686 28.56 -10.61 38.70
N VAL A 687 28.32 -10.76 37.40
CA VAL A 687 28.13 -9.62 36.49
C VAL A 687 26.91 -8.80 36.85
N PHE A 688 25.82 -9.45 37.24
CA PHE A 688 24.60 -8.82 37.71
C PHE A 688 24.84 -7.90 38.91
N ALA A 689 25.51 -8.36 39.96
CA ALA A 689 25.71 -7.54 41.16
C ALA A 689 26.86 -6.53 41.05
N GLN A 690 27.94 -6.87 40.32
CA GLN A 690 29.16 -6.05 40.30
C GLN A 690 29.21 -5.08 39.11
N HIS A 691 28.72 -5.49 37.93
CA HIS A 691 28.97 -4.76 36.68
C HIS A 691 27.73 -4.09 36.11
N VAL A 692 26.52 -4.66 36.28
CA VAL A 692 25.28 -4.03 35.79
C VAL A 692 25.07 -2.61 36.32
N PRO A 693 25.25 -2.30 37.62
CA PRO A 693 25.09 -0.92 38.09
C PRO A 693 26.08 0.04 37.42
N GLN A 694 27.32 -0.38 37.18
CA GLN A 694 28.33 0.41 36.47
C GLN A 694 27.89 0.67 35.01
N PHE A 695 27.36 -0.33 34.32
CA PHE A 695 26.81 -0.16 32.98
C PHE A 695 25.61 0.79 32.96
N MET A 696 24.71 0.71 33.95
CA MET A 696 23.55 1.58 34.03
C MET A 696 23.97 3.04 34.20
N ARG A 697 24.93 3.34 35.09
CA ARG A 697 25.50 4.70 35.23
C ARG A 697 26.15 5.17 33.93
N TYR A 698 26.96 4.30 33.31
CA TYR A 698 27.67 4.62 32.06
C TYR A 698 26.72 4.93 30.90
N LEU A 699 25.70 4.10 30.70
CA LEU A 699 24.72 4.25 29.62
C LEU A 699 23.80 5.45 29.88
N LYS A 700 23.41 5.70 31.13
CA LYS A 700 22.61 6.87 31.49
C LYS A 700 23.30 8.19 31.13
N GLN A 701 24.61 8.30 31.36
CA GLN A 701 25.40 9.47 30.95
C GLN A 701 25.36 9.72 29.42
N LYS A 702 25.05 8.68 28.63
CA LYS A 702 24.90 8.74 27.17
C LYS A 702 23.45 8.85 26.70
N GLY A 703 22.48 8.96 27.61
CA GLY A 703 21.05 8.95 27.27
C GLY A 703 20.54 7.59 26.77
N MET A 704 21.21 6.49 27.14
CA MET A 704 20.85 5.12 26.74
C MET A 704 20.43 4.29 27.95
N VAL A 705 19.75 3.18 27.70
CA VAL A 705 19.38 2.19 28.73
C VAL A 705 19.90 0.81 28.38
N LEU A 706 20.20 0.01 29.41
CA LEU A 706 20.79 -1.33 29.28
C LEU A 706 19.94 -2.26 28.40
N ARG A 707 18.61 -2.12 28.46
CA ARG A 707 17.67 -2.91 27.67
C ARG A 707 17.93 -2.86 26.16
N HIS A 708 18.41 -1.73 25.62
CA HIS A 708 18.71 -1.59 24.19
C HIS A 708 19.86 -2.51 23.73
N PHE A 709 20.64 -3.06 24.68
CA PHE A 709 21.74 -3.98 24.41
C PHE A 709 21.35 -5.46 24.52
N SER A 710 20.07 -5.76 24.76
CA SER A 710 19.53 -7.13 24.76
C SER A 710 19.72 -7.81 23.40
N THR A 711 20.11 -9.09 23.41
CA THR A 711 20.31 -9.90 22.18
C THR A 711 19.02 -10.58 21.70
N SER A 712 17.89 -10.33 22.39
CA SER A 712 16.61 -10.98 22.08
C SER A 712 16.10 -10.78 20.66
N SER A 713 16.44 -9.66 20.00
CA SER A 713 16.09 -9.40 18.60
C SER A 713 16.90 -10.26 17.62
N ILE A 714 18.17 -10.53 17.95
CA ILE A 714 19.08 -11.35 17.15
C ILE A 714 18.67 -12.81 17.19
N GLU A 715 18.35 -13.33 18.37
CA GLU A 715 17.80 -14.68 18.56
C GLU A 715 16.52 -14.91 17.74
N LYS A 716 15.62 -13.93 17.76
CA LYS A 716 14.38 -13.95 16.95
C LYS A 716 14.67 -13.88 15.46
N LYS A 717 15.62 -13.04 15.02
CA LYS A 717 16.04 -12.92 13.62
C LYS A 717 16.61 -14.25 13.12
N ASN A 718 17.50 -14.86 13.91
CA ASN A 718 18.07 -16.16 13.61
C ASN A 718 16.99 -17.25 13.55
N HIS A 719 16.04 -17.26 14.50
CA HIS A 719 14.90 -18.17 14.46
C HIS A 719 14.02 -17.97 13.20
N GLN A 720 13.78 -16.71 12.80
CA GLN A 720 13.07 -16.39 11.56
C GLN A 720 13.85 -16.95 10.36
N GLN A 721 15.12 -16.62 10.18
CA GLN A 721 15.95 -17.14 9.09
C GLN A 721 15.95 -18.68 9.05
N VAL A 722 16.12 -19.35 10.19
CA VAL A 722 16.06 -20.82 10.27
C VAL A 722 14.70 -21.34 9.81
N ARG A 723 13.61 -20.76 10.29
CA ARG A 723 12.25 -21.16 9.91
C ARG A 723 11.99 -20.96 8.42
N LEU A 724 12.44 -19.83 7.86
CA LEU A 724 12.20 -19.43 6.48
C LEU A 724 13.00 -20.25 5.47
N PHE A 725 14.28 -20.43 5.74
CA PHE A 725 15.19 -20.98 4.75
C PHE A 725 15.49 -22.47 4.98
N PHE A 726 15.22 -22.99 6.19
CA PHE A 726 15.57 -24.36 6.57
C PHE A 726 14.42 -25.18 7.18
N GLY A 727 13.35 -24.54 7.67
CA GLY A 727 12.25 -25.20 8.40
C GLY A 727 11.08 -25.72 7.56
N GLY A 728 10.90 -25.23 6.33
CA GLY A 728 9.83 -25.71 5.46
C GLY A 728 9.79 -24.94 4.14
N THR A 729 9.93 -25.68 3.03
CA THR A 729 9.88 -25.17 1.65
C THR A 729 10.93 -24.11 1.35
N THR A 730 12.12 -24.53 0.88
CA THR A 730 13.05 -23.64 0.16
C THR A 730 12.27 -22.87 -0.89
N MET A 731 12.17 -21.55 -0.70
CA MET A 731 11.43 -20.59 -1.51
C MET A 731 11.85 -20.67 -2.99
N GLY A 732 11.27 -21.60 -3.75
CA GLY A 732 11.56 -21.78 -5.18
C GLY A 732 11.89 -23.20 -5.66
N GLY A 733 11.96 -24.19 -4.77
CA GLY A 733 12.40 -25.54 -5.13
C GLY A 733 13.90 -25.57 -5.41
N GLY A 734 14.61 -26.46 -4.72
CA GLY A 734 16.09 -26.51 -4.71
C GLY A 734 16.73 -26.73 -6.08
N LYS A 735 16.96 -25.64 -6.83
CA LYS A 735 17.79 -25.57 -8.03
C LYS A 735 18.68 -24.32 -8.07
N SER A 736 18.78 -23.57 -6.97
CA SER A 736 19.74 -22.47 -6.88
C SER A 736 21.15 -23.05 -6.76
N LYS A 737 22.08 -22.57 -7.60
CA LYS A 737 23.52 -22.88 -7.47
C LYS A 737 24.19 -22.11 -6.31
N LYS A 738 23.47 -21.16 -5.70
CA LYS A 738 24.00 -20.28 -4.64
C LYS A 738 23.69 -20.86 -3.25
N PRO A 739 24.56 -20.64 -2.25
CA PRO A 739 24.36 -21.16 -0.91
C PRO A 739 23.17 -20.47 -0.22
N VAL A 740 22.50 -21.16 0.72
CA VAL A 740 21.29 -20.65 1.40
C VAL A 740 21.53 -19.32 2.12
N ILE A 741 22.75 -19.09 2.64
CA ILE A 741 23.14 -17.82 3.25
C ILE A 741 23.09 -16.63 2.27
N HIS A 742 23.23 -16.87 0.96
CA HIS A 742 23.07 -15.83 -0.07
C HIS A 742 21.61 -15.43 -0.19
N ASP A 743 20.71 -16.41 -0.18
CA ASP A 743 19.27 -16.17 -0.28
C ASP A 743 18.74 -15.42 0.94
N ILE A 744 19.32 -15.68 2.13
CA ILE A 744 19.06 -14.90 3.35
C ILE A 744 19.43 -13.43 3.15
N LEU A 745 20.67 -13.11 2.78
CA LEU A 745 21.07 -11.70 2.59
C LEU A 745 20.31 -11.03 1.44
N CYS A 746 19.97 -11.76 0.37
CA CYS A 746 19.11 -11.23 -0.69
C CYS A 746 17.72 -10.85 -0.17
N TYR A 747 17.13 -11.68 0.68
CA TYR A 747 15.85 -11.39 1.31
C TYR A 747 15.94 -10.16 2.23
N GLU A 748 17.00 -10.05 3.02
CA GLU A 748 17.20 -8.89 3.90
C GLU A 748 17.45 -7.60 3.12
N SER A 749 18.20 -7.69 2.03
CA SER A 749 18.39 -6.59 1.08
C SER A 749 17.07 -6.14 0.45
N GLN A 750 16.14 -7.06 0.16
CA GLN A 750 14.78 -6.70 -0.26
C GLN A 750 13.98 -6.00 0.84
N GLN A 751 14.19 -6.35 2.13
CA GLN A 751 13.55 -5.61 3.22
C GLN A 751 14.06 -4.16 3.29
N LEU A 752 15.36 -3.92 3.05
CA LEU A 752 15.92 -2.58 2.93
C LEU A 752 15.28 -1.80 1.78
N PHE A 753 15.07 -2.43 0.61
CA PHE A 753 14.34 -1.80 -0.49
C PHE A 753 12.97 -1.27 -0.06
N TYR A 754 12.20 -2.06 0.69
CA TYR A 754 10.88 -1.64 1.16
C TYR A 754 10.93 -0.42 2.09
N LEU A 755 12.01 -0.28 2.86
CA LEU A 755 12.25 0.87 3.72
C LEU A 755 12.65 2.10 2.89
N ILE A 756 13.61 1.95 1.97
CA ILE A 756 14.10 3.04 1.09
C ILE A 756 12.95 3.65 0.27
N HIS A 757 12.13 2.79 -0.34
CA HIS A 757 11.08 3.22 -1.25
C HIS A 757 9.74 3.47 -0.55
N ASN A 758 9.68 3.38 0.78
CA ASN A 758 8.46 3.50 1.58
C ASN A 758 7.30 2.65 1.01
N THR A 759 7.61 1.41 0.62
CA THR A 759 6.68 0.52 -0.08
C THR A 759 5.46 0.24 0.81
N PRO A 760 4.23 0.50 0.38
CA PRO A 760 3.08 0.37 1.26
C PRO A 760 2.80 -1.09 1.68
N ILE A 761 2.45 -1.29 2.95
CA ILE A 761 2.03 -2.61 3.48
C ILE A 761 0.60 -2.97 3.02
N LYS A 762 -0.20 -1.95 2.71
CA LYS A 762 -1.61 -2.10 2.32
C LYS A 762 -1.95 -1.20 1.14
N HIS A 763 -2.67 -1.77 0.18
CA HIS A 763 -3.44 -1.00 -0.79
C HIS A 763 -4.91 -1.07 -0.41
N THR A 764 -5.51 0.07 -0.11
CA THR A 764 -6.93 0.16 0.23
C THR A 764 -7.76 0.35 -1.04
N ARG A 765 -8.62 -0.63 -1.34
CA ARG A 765 -9.68 -0.51 -2.35
C ARG A 765 -11.02 -0.39 -1.64
N LYS A 766 -11.73 0.72 -1.86
CA LYS A 766 -13.11 0.88 -1.37
C LYS A 766 -14.07 0.24 -2.37
N THR A 767 -14.80 -0.78 -1.94
CA THR A 767 -15.85 -1.41 -2.74
C THR A 767 -17.19 -0.80 -2.34
N VAL A 768 -17.92 -0.27 -3.31
CA VAL A 768 -19.30 0.20 -3.13
C VAL A 768 -20.19 -0.69 -3.98
N GLU A 769 -21.07 -1.46 -3.36
CA GLU A 769 -22.07 -2.24 -4.08
C GLU A 769 -23.13 -1.30 -4.67
N ILE A 770 -23.23 -1.31 -6.00
CA ILE A 770 -24.30 -0.62 -6.71
C ILE A 770 -25.36 -1.67 -7.02
N LYS A 771 -26.50 -1.61 -6.33
CA LYS A 771 -27.69 -2.39 -6.72
C LYS A 771 -28.28 -1.74 -7.97
N ALA A 772 -28.16 -2.42 -9.11
CA ALA A 772 -28.76 -2.02 -10.38
C ALA A 772 -30.21 -2.48 -10.46
#